data_AF-A0A7K2C3W1-F1
#
_entry.id   AF-A0A7K2C3W1-F1
#
_cell.length_a   1.000
_cell.length_b   1.000
_cell.length_c   1.000
_cell.angle_alpha   90.00
_cell.angle_beta   90.00
_cell.angle_gamma   90.00
#
_symmetry.space_group_name_H-M   'P 1'
#
loop_
_entity.id
_entity.type
_entity.pdbx_description
1 polymer ?
#
loop_
_entity_poly.entity_id
_entity_poly.type
_entity_poly.pdbx_seq_one_letter_code
_entity_poly.pdbx_strand_id
1 'polypeptide(L)'
;MRYLRTLGLCLLVACSNLTTPSWETHIDAFISSELTAKEIPALSITVVDGDQVAWSKGYGEASPEVPTTSLTVYRVASVSKLFTALAVMQMVEDSLLSLDEPVTSWVPDFAPDKPYDTPITLRQLLSHRSGLVREPPVGHYFDDTSPTLSKTVESLNNTRLISEPTKRTKYSNAAVSLAGHILSQAAGMPFNEFVQSQLINPMGLKNTSFAPREDLRNNLGMGFMWRYDTTELTEAPVFELGIGPAGNLYTTTEDLGKFIHTLFAIERDERPDLLSAQSLREMWTVQFSDDSSGFGIGFHVSDHNGQLRIGHAGMIYGYSTRVYALPGREIGVAVVANLDAVNSVVDRIAAYALDLVLASKIGNPLPTRPTYALVDSVTARAVDGAYGDDIVLTERNGKLWIEKEPVRVAVREENNVFVTDGRLGHGDYFSVSNDTLLSADGHFGRLPTLHPTPPSVEQQGLIGEYGWDHNVLYIYESEGQLHALIEWFFEYPLERIADDLYRFPYHSLYAEETLKFARDSNGRAVEANLEGIVFKRRNIEPEDGAVFKIIPRAPIDSLRRLAMEASPPEEEGVFRDIDLVELTSLDETIKLDIRYATRDNFMDEVFYTQTRAFLQRPAAEALLSAHQSLKQFGYGLVVYDGYRPWYVTKMFYDATPDDLRHFVANPANGSRHNRGCAVDIGLYYLSSGEIAASVSGYDEFTPRAYSDYPGGSSEARYHRELLRDVMEEAGFTVYEAEWWHFDFKGWHHYPIANEKFENLN
;
A
#
# COMPACT_ATOMS: atom_id res chain seq x y z
N MET A 1 63.48 -25.56 60.87
CA MET A 1 63.81 -24.31 60.14
C MET A 1 63.22 -24.40 58.74
N ARG A 2 62.55 -23.31 58.32
CA ARG A 2 62.02 -22.98 56.98
C ARG A 2 60.74 -23.69 56.50
N TYR A 3 59.67 -22.94 56.77
CA TYR A 3 58.39 -22.86 56.07
C TYR A 3 58.56 -22.66 54.55
N LEU A 4 57.66 -23.28 53.78
CA LEU A 4 57.09 -22.71 52.56
C LEU A 4 55.67 -23.28 52.40
N ARG A 5 54.69 -22.46 52.80
CA ARG A 5 53.27 -22.65 52.48
C ARG A 5 53.05 -22.02 51.11
N THR A 6 52.66 -22.83 50.13
CA THR A 6 52.12 -22.34 48.86
C THR A 6 50.60 -22.41 48.97
N LEU A 7 49.93 -21.26 49.13
CA LEU A 7 48.48 -21.16 49.01
C LEU A 7 48.12 -21.36 47.54
N GLY A 8 47.34 -22.39 47.24
CA GLY A 8 46.64 -22.55 45.96
C GLY A 8 45.47 -21.59 45.91
N LEU A 9 45.51 -20.65 44.97
CA LEU A 9 44.42 -19.76 44.62
C LEU A 9 43.42 -20.54 43.76
N CYS A 10 42.30 -20.99 44.34
CA CYS A 10 41.17 -21.49 43.55
C CYS A 10 40.52 -20.31 42.81
N LEU A 11 40.72 -20.21 41.50
CA LEU A 11 39.85 -19.42 40.64
C LEU A 11 38.48 -20.12 40.59
N LEU A 12 37.52 -19.59 41.33
CA LEU A 12 36.11 -19.76 41.03
C LEU A 12 35.83 -18.98 39.74
N VAL A 13 35.86 -19.68 38.61
CA VAL A 13 35.22 -19.19 37.38
C VAL A 13 33.74 -19.14 37.68
N ALA A 14 33.20 -17.94 37.89
CA ALA A 14 31.78 -17.71 37.83
C ALA A 14 31.35 -18.03 36.40
N CYS A 15 30.77 -19.21 36.18
CA CYS A 15 29.96 -19.47 35.00
C CYS A 15 28.79 -18.49 35.06
N SER A 16 28.92 -17.35 34.37
CA SER A 16 27.75 -16.61 33.91
C SER A 16 26.91 -17.60 33.11
N ASN A 17 25.77 -17.99 33.67
CA ASN A 17 24.73 -18.68 32.92
C ASN A 17 24.34 -17.75 31.77
N LEU A 18 24.94 -17.94 30.60
CA LEU A 18 24.41 -17.45 29.34
C LEU A 18 23.09 -18.21 29.16
N THR A 19 22.01 -17.63 29.67
CA THR A 19 20.65 -18.11 29.41
C THR A 19 20.46 -18.11 27.90
N THR A 20 20.22 -19.29 27.33
CA THR A 20 19.81 -19.42 25.93
C THR A 20 18.66 -18.44 25.68
N PRO A 21 18.68 -17.66 24.59
CA PRO A 21 17.61 -16.70 24.32
C PRO A 21 16.26 -17.40 24.35
N SER A 22 15.30 -16.82 25.06
CA SER A 22 13.93 -17.34 25.11
C SER A 22 13.21 -17.05 23.80
N TRP A 23 12.11 -17.75 23.51
CA TRP A 23 11.34 -17.50 22.29
C TRP A 23 10.81 -16.06 22.23
N GLU A 24 10.49 -15.44 23.37
CA GLU A 24 10.10 -14.03 23.47
C GLU A 24 11.20 -13.09 22.95
N THR A 25 12.47 -13.40 23.27
CA THR A 25 13.61 -12.59 22.84
C THR A 25 13.80 -12.66 21.32
N HIS A 26 13.52 -13.83 20.72
CA HIS A 26 13.55 -13.99 19.25
C HIS A 26 12.41 -13.21 18.58
N ILE A 27 11.20 -13.24 19.15
CA ILE A 27 10.06 -12.46 18.65
C ILE A 27 10.38 -10.95 18.75
N ASP A 28 10.88 -10.49 19.91
CA ASP A 28 11.26 -9.09 20.15
C ASP A 28 12.24 -8.56 19.09
N ALA A 29 13.31 -9.32 18.82
CA ALA A 29 14.31 -8.94 17.83
C ALA A 29 13.73 -8.88 16.41
N PHE A 30 12.89 -9.86 16.07
CA PHE A 30 12.27 -9.92 14.74
C PHE A 30 11.29 -8.79 14.50
N ILE A 31 10.39 -8.52 15.46
CA ILE A 31 9.44 -7.40 15.36
C ILE A 31 10.19 -6.07 15.25
N SER A 32 11.22 -5.84 16.06
CA SER A 32 12.00 -4.60 16.01
C SER A 32 12.68 -4.39 14.64
N SER A 33 13.18 -5.47 14.05
CA SER A 33 13.73 -5.47 12.69
C SER A 33 12.67 -5.13 11.64
N GLU A 34 11.48 -5.74 11.72
CA GLU A 34 10.39 -5.50 10.77
C GLU A 34 9.87 -4.06 10.85
N LEU A 35 9.62 -3.54 12.05
CA LEU A 35 9.16 -2.16 12.25
C LEU A 35 10.13 -1.16 11.67
N THR A 36 11.44 -1.34 11.91
CA THR A 36 12.47 -0.45 11.38
C THR A 36 12.59 -0.55 9.87
N ALA A 37 12.69 -1.77 9.32
CA ALA A 37 12.97 -1.98 7.91
C ALA A 37 11.77 -1.66 7.00
N LYS A 38 10.54 -1.71 7.54
CA LYS A 38 9.29 -1.45 6.81
C LYS A 38 8.59 -0.18 7.29
N GLU A 39 9.22 0.59 8.18
CA GLU A 39 8.72 1.85 8.74
C GLU A 39 7.29 1.73 9.29
N ILE A 40 7.03 0.66 10.05
CA ILE A 40 5.71 0.42 10.66
C ILE A 40 5.68 1.21 11.98
N PRO A 41 4.73 2.15 12.17
CA PRO A 41 4.75 3.04 13.34
C PRO A 41 4.57 2.30 14.67
N ALA A 42 3.65 1.32 14.71
CA ALA A 42 3.37 0.51 15.88
C ALA A 42 2.78 -0.86 15.55
N LEU A 43 2.99 -1.78 16.50
CA LEU A 43 2.47 -3.14 16.46
C LEU A 43 2.22 -3.66 17.88
N SER A 44 1.15 -4.42 18.05
CA SER A 44 0.87 -5.22 19.24
C SER A 44 0.81 -6.70 18.92
N ILE A 45 1.20 -7.52 19.89
CA ILE A 45 1.16 -8.98 19.79
C ILE A 45 0.75 -9.60 21.12
N THR A 46 0.03 -10.71 21.02
CA THR A 46 -0.33 -11.58 22.13
C THR A 46 -0.11 -13.04 21.72
N VAL A 47 0.52 -13.82 22.60
CA VAL A 47 0.78 -15.25 22.45
C VAL A 47 0.05 -16.01 23.56
N VAL A 48 -0.70 -17.03 23.17
CA VAL A 48 -1.44 -17.96 24.02
C VAL A 48 -0.74 -19.31 23.99
N ASP A 49 -0.57 -19.92 25.16
CA ASP A 49 -0.07 -21.30 25.30
C ASP A 49 -0.87 -22.00 26.41
N GLY A 50 -1.73 -22.95 26.01
CA GLY A 50 -2.69 -23.61 26.89
C GLY A 50 -3.74 -22.63 27.43
N ASP A 51 -3.89 -22.60 28.75
CA ASP A 51 -4.95 -21.86 29.45
C ASP A 51 -4.59 -20.42 29.82
N GLN A 52 -3.51 -19.89 29.24
CA GLN A 52 -3.02 -18.56 29.59
C GLN A 52 -2.52 -17.78 28.39
N VAL A 53 -2.68 -16.45 28.49
CA VAL A 53 -1.88 -15.51 27.71
C VAL A 53 -0.45 -15.58 28.24
N ALA A 54 0.40 -16.34 27.55
CA ALA A 54 1.78 -16.59 27.96
C ALA A 54 2.64 -15.33 27.86
N TRP A 55 2.35 -14.48 26.87
CA TRP A 55 3.08 -13.24 26.65
C TRP A 55 2.26 -12.24 25.83
N SER A 56 2.46 -10.95 26.07
CA SER A 56 1.82 -9.86 25.31
C SER A 56 2.66 -8.60 25.39
N LYS A 57 2.75 -7.86 24.29
CA LYS A 57 3.60 -6.67 24.20
C LYS A 57 3.15 -5.73 23.07
N GLY A 58 3.44 -4.43 23.23
CA GLY A 58 3.34 -3.42 22.20
C GLY A 58 4.72 -2.85 21.83
N TYR A 59 4.85 -2.38 20.60
CA TYR A 59 6.06 -1.84 20.00
C TYR A 59 5.75 -0.54 19.25
N GLY A 60 6.68 0.40 19.26
CA GLY A 60 6.50 1.70 18.61
C GLY A 60 5.49 2.60 19.32
N GLU A 61 4.96 3.58 18.61
CA GLU A 61 4.07 4.61 19.16
C GLU A 61 2.67 4.51 18.52
N ALA A 62 1.65 4.32 19.36
CA ALA A 62 0.26 4.17 18.92
C ALA A 62 -0.33 5.50 18.41
N SER A 63 0.26 6.61 18.85
CA SER A 63 0.09 7.97 18.35
C SER A 63 1.31 8.77 18.83
N PRO A 64 1.61 9.97 18.29
CA PRO A 64 2.81 10.72 18.67
C PRO A 64 2.96 10.82 20.19
N GLU A 65 4.11 10.39 20.72
CA GLU A 65 4.45 10.39 22.15
C GLU A 65 3.62 9.42 23.03
N VAL A 66 2.76 8.59 22.46
CA VAL A 66 1.96 7.58 23.18
C VAL A 66 2.53 6.18 22.88
N PRO A 67 3.15 5.50 23.86
CA PRO A 67 3.71 4.18 23.64
C PRO A 67 2.62 3.14 23.37
N THR A 68 2.90 2.23 22.45
CA THR A 68 2.01 1.10 22.16
C THR A 68 2.07 0.05 23.26
N THR A 69 0.92 -0.52 23.60
CA THR A 69 0.80 -1.62 24.56
C THR A 69 -0.14 -2.69 24.03
N SER A 70 -0.16 -3.88 24.62
CA SER A 70 -1.15 -4.92 24.29
C SER A 70 -2.60 -4.54 24.59
N LEU A 71 -2.83 -3.40 25.25
CA LEU A 71 -4.13 -2.81 25.54
C LEU A 71 -4.49 -1.65 24.58
N THR A 72 -3.61 -1.28 23.65
CA THR A 72 -3.96 -0.35 22.58
C THR A 72 -5.14 -0.92 21.78
N VAL A 73 -6.17 -0.11 21.55
CA VAL A 73 -7.35 -0.53 20.79
C VAL A 73 -7.08 -0.32 19.30
N TYR A 74 -7.51 -1.28 18.50
CA TYR A 74 -7.40 -1.27 17.04
C TYR A 74 -8.73 -1.65 16.40
N ARG A 75 -8.92 -1.26 15.14
CA ARG A 75 -9.93 -1.86 14.26
C ARG A 75 -9.31 -3.10 13.60
N VAL A 76 -9.86 -4.28 13.86
CA VAL A 76 -9.27 -5.56 13.42
C VAL A 76 -9.91 -6.15 12.16
N ALA A 77 -10.70 -5.33 11.47
CA ALA A 77 -11.25 -5.63 10.15
C ALA A 77 -11.93 -7.01 10.11
N SER A 78 -11.57 -7.85 9.13
CA SER A 78 -12.18 -9.15 8.87
C SER A 78 -12.04 -10.20 9.97
N VAL A 79 -11.25 -9.98 11.03
CA VAL A 79 -11.33 -10.82 12.25
C VAL A 79 -12.74 -10.78 12.86
N SER A 80 -13.50 -9.71 12.62
CA SER A 80 -14.93 -9.58 12.91
C SER A 80 -15.76 -10.80 12.50
N LYS A 81 -15.42 -11.43 11.35
CA LYS A 81 -16.18 -12.55 10.80
C LYS A 81 -16.19 -13.78 11.70
N LEU A 82 -15.12 -13.97 12.49
CA LEU A 82 -15.03 -15.05 13.47
C LEU A 82 -16.14 -14.94 14.53
N PHE A 83 -16.37 -13.73 15.03
CA PHE A 83 -17.40 -13.44 16.03
C PHE A 83 -18.81 -13.56 15.44
N THR A 84 -19.02 -13.05 14.22
CA THR A 84 -20.29 -13.20 13.50
C THR A 84 -20.64 -14.67 13.28
N ALA A 85 -19.68 -15.47 12.84
CA ALA A 85 -19.89 -16.90 12.59
C ALA A 85 -20.20 -17.66 13.90
N LEU A 86 -19.48 -17.38 14.99
CA LEU A 86 -19.75 -17.99 16.31
C LEU A 86 -21.16 -17.65 16.81
N ALA A 87 -21.58 -16.40 16.67
CA ALA A 87 -22.91 -15.95 17.08
C ALA A 87 -24.04 -16.61 16.24
N VAL A 88 -23.81 -16.83 14.94
CA VAL A 88 -24.74 -17.62 14.11
C VAL A 88 -24.78 -19.07 14.58
N MET A 89 -23.63 -19.70 14.85
CA MET A 89 -23.58 -21.08 15.32
C MET A 89 -24.25 -21.29 16.69
N GLN A 90 -24.19 -20.29 17.59
CA GLN A 90 -24.98 -20.29 18.83
C GLN A 90 -26.48 -20.44 18.55
N MET A 91 -27.02 -19.62 17.65
CA MET A 91 -28.44 -19.71 17.29
C MET A 91 -28.79 -21.01 16.53
N VAL A 92 -27.83 -21.63 15.85
CA VAL A 92 -28.02 -22.95 15.22
C VAL A 92 -28.14 -24.04 16.29
N GLU A 93 -27.30 -24.03 17.34
CA GLU A 93 -27.42 -24.97 18.46
C GLU A 93 -28.75 -24.81 19.21
N ASP A 94 -29.21 -23.56 19.37
CA ASP A 94 -30.52 -23.24 19.96
C ASP A 94 -31.70 -23.59 19.04
N SER A 95 -31.45 -24.14 17.84
CA SER A 95 -32.45 -24.46 16.83
C SER A 95 -33.29 -23.24 16.38
N LEU A 96 -32.76 -22.03 16.55
CA LEU A 96 -33.37 -20.78 16.11
C LEU A 96 -32.98 -20.43 14.67
N LEU A 97 -31.83 -20.92 14.19
CA LEU A 97 -31.38 -20.81 12.80
C LEU A 97 -31.05 -22.20 12.25
N SER A 98 -31.13 -22.37 10.93
CA SER A 98 -30.52 -23.50 10.23
C SER A 98 -29.42 -23.03 9.28
N LEU A 99 -28.29 -23.75 9.25
CA LEU A 99 -27.22 -23.48 8.29
C LEU A 99 -27.63 -23.70 6.83
N ASP A 100 -28.60 -24.58 6.60
CA ASP A 100 -28.91 -25.13 5.28
C ASP A 100 -30.31 -24.74 4.77
N GLU A 101 -31.05 -23.93 5.53
CA GLU A 101 -32.29 -23.33 5.03
C GLU A 101 -31.99 -22.15 4.09
N PRO A 102 -32.88 -21.87 3.12
CA PRO A 102 -32.75 -20.67 2.29
C PRO A 102 -32.79 -19.39 3.13
N VAL A 103 -31.87 -18.46 2.84
CA VAL A 103 -31.82 -17.15 3.52
C VAL A 103 -33.11 -16.34 3.39
N THR A 104 -33.91 -16.61 2.35
CA THR A 104 -35.22 -16.00 2.12
C THR A 104 -36.27 -16.38 3.17
N SER A 105 -36.03 -17.41 3.98
CA SER A 105 -36.87 -17.70 5.16
C SER A 105 -36.80 -16.58 6.19
N TRP A 106 -35.68 -15.86 6.25
CA TRP A 106 -35.43 -14.76 7.19
C TRP A 106 -35.51 -13.39 6.54
N VAL A 107 -35.16 -13.29 5.25
CA VAL A 107 -35.19 -12.06 4.47
C VAL A 107 -36.01 -12.30 3.19
N PRO A 108 -37.35 -12.29 3.24
CA PRO A 108 -38.20 -12.66 2.10
C PRO A 108 -38.00 -11.79 0.86
N ASP A 109 -37.63 -10.53 1.06
CA ASP A 109 -37.38 -9.56 -0.03
C ASP A 109 -35.94 -9.65 -0.60
N PHE A 110 -35.11 -10.58 -0.12
CA PHE A 110 -33.78 -10.81 -0.68
C PHE A 110 -33.87 -11.54 -2.03
N ALA A 111 -33.63 -10.80 -3.10
CA ALA A 111 -33.81 -11.23 -4.48
C ALA A 111 -32.79 -10.58 -5.44
N PRO A 112 -31.48 -10.82 -5.28
CA PRO A 112 -30.49 -10.46 -6.29
C PRO A 112 -30.77 -11.21 -7.61
N ASP A 113 -30.25 -10.70 -8.73
CA ASP A 113 -30.29 -11.43 -9.99
C ASP A 113 -29.48 -12.74 -9.87
N LYS A 114 -30.20 -13.86 -9.88
CA LYS A 114 -29.64 -15.20 -9.74
C LYS A 114 -29.89 -16.01 -11.01
N PRO A 115 -28.88 -16.21 -11.87
CA PRO A 115 -29.04 -17.06 -13.05
C PRO A 115 -29.04 -18.56 -12.72
N TYR A 116 -29.16 -18.93 -11.45
CA TYR A 116 -29.04 -20.28 -10.92
C TYR A 116 -30.22 -20.61 -9.98
N ASP A 117 -30.64 -21.88 -9.98
CA ASP A 117 -31.75 -22.35 -9.14
C ASP A 117 -31.33 -22.68 -7.70
N THR A 118 -30.02 -22.80 -7.44
CA THR A 118 -29.47 -23.16 -6.12
C THR A 118 -29.79 -22.08 -5.08
N PRO A 119 -30.46 -22.40 -3.97
CA PRO A 119 -30.75 -21.42 -2.93
C PRO A 119 -29.48 -21.03 -2.17
N ILE A 120 -29.43 -19.77 -1.75
CA ILE A 120 -28.37 -19.25 -0.87
C ILE A 120 -28.70 -19.64 0.58
N THR A 121 -27.71 -20.16 1.32
CA THR A 121 -27.85 -20.57 2.73
C THR A 121 -26.80 -19.93 3.64
N LEU A 122 -27.01 -19.90 4.95
CA LEU A 122 -26.03 -19.37 5.93
C LEU A 122 -24.68 -20.09 5.85
N ARG A 123 -24.68 -21.43 5.63
CA ARG A 123 -23.46 -22.22 5.43
C ARG A 123 -22.62 -21.67 4.27
N GLN A 124 -23.27 -21.34 3.16
CA GLN A 124 -22.61 -20.81 1.96
C GLN A 124 -22.12 -19.37 2.18
N LEU A 125 -22.90 -18.54 2.89
CA LEU A 125 -22.51 -17.16 3.20
C LEU A 125 -21.23 -17.13 4.06
N LEU A 126 -21.21 -17.89 5.15
CA LEU A 126 -20.12 -17.89 6.13
C LEU A 126 -18.87 -18.67 5.70
N SER A 127 -18.96 -19.46 4.62
CA SER A 127 -17.82 -20.15 4.01
C SER A 127 -17.34 -19.53 2.69
N HIS A 128 -17.87 -18.36 2.31
CA HIS A 128 -17.54 -17.67 1.06
C HIS A 128 -17.84 -18.51 -0.20
N ARG A 129 -18.97 -19.24 -0.17
CA ARG A 129 -19.43 -20.14 -1.24
C ARG A 129 -20.82 -19.75 -1.79
N SER A 130 -21.30 -18.54 -1.51
CA SER A 130 -22.63 -18.09 -1.96
C SER A 130 -22.66 -17.56 -3.40
N GLY A 131 -21.51 -17.18 -3.95
CA GLY A 131 -21.41 -16.57 -5.28
C GLY A 131 -21.82 -15.09 -5.33
N LEU A 132 -22.10 -14.45 -4.20
CA LEU A 132 -22.36 -13.02 -4.12
C LEU A 132 -21.10 -12.20 -4.46
N VAL A 133 -21.32 -10.95 -4.87
CA VAL A 133 -20.29 -9.92 -5.02
C VAL A 133 -19.45 -9.75 -3.75
N ARG A 134 -18.21 -9.26 -3.87
CA ARG A 134 -17.34 -9.03 -2.71
C ARG A 134 -17.94 -8.00 -1.77
N GLU A 135 -18.29 -6.84 -2.31
CA GLU A 135 -18.82 -5.68 -1.60
C GLU A 135 -20.27 -5.38 -2.01
N PRO A 136 -21.16 -4.95 -1.10
CA PRO A 136 -22.50 -4.47 -1.44
C PRO A 136 -22.46 -3.10 -2.13
N PRO A 137 -23.44 -2.73 -2.98
CA PRO A 137 -23.49 -1.39 -3.57
C PRO A 137 -23.58 -0.22 -2.58
N VAL A 138 -24.08 -0.47 -1.36
CA VAL A 138 -24.18 0.52 -0.28
C VAL A 138 -23.52 -0.04 0.98
N GLY A 139 -22.75 0.78 1.70
CA GLY A 139 -22.10 0.38 2.95
C GLY A 139 -20.82 -0.43 2.79
N HIS A 140 -20.31 -0.51 1.57
CA HIS A 140 -19.05 -1.18 1.22
C HIS A 140 -17.83 -0.56 1.89
N TYR A 141 -16.70 -1.23 1.74
CA TYR A 141 -15.38 -0.77 2.20
C TYR A 141 -15.08 0.72 1.94
N PHE A 142 -15.38 1.22 0.74
CA PHE A 142 -15.11 2.62 0.38
C PHE A 142 -16.13 3.66 0.88
N ASP A 143 -17.30 3.23 1.38
CA ASP A 143 -18.45 4.10 1.69
C ASP A 143 -18.31 4.74 3.08
N ASP A 144 -17.98 6.03 3.12
CA ASP A 144 -17.79 6.80 4.34
C ASP A 144 -19.10 7.30 4.97
N THR A 145 -20.25 7.02 4.36
CA THR A 145 -21.56 7.52 4.84
C THR A 145 -22.15 6.74 6.02
N SER A 146 -21.51 5.63 6.41
CA SER A 146 -21.91 4.77 7.54
C SER A 146 -23.40 4.33 7.52
N PRO A 147 -23.90 3.72 6.42
CA PRO A 147 -25.30 3.33 6.31
C PRO A 147 -25.64 2.18 7.27
N THR A 148 -26.94 1.98 7.52
CA THR A 148 -27.40 0.89 8.39
C THR A 148 -27.23 -0.47 7.71
N LEU A 149 -27.01 -1.52 8.51
CA LEU A 149 -26.91 -2.90 8.01
C LEU A 149 -28.10 -3.33 7.14
N SER A 150 -29.31 -2.85 7.46
CA SER A 150 -30.51 -3.11 6.66
C SER A 150 -30.43 -2.51 5.26
N LYS A 151 -29.94 -1.27 5.13
CA LYS A 151 -29.76 -0.61 3.82
C LYS A 151 -28.65 -1.29 3.00
N THR A 152 -27.57 -1.69 3.68
CA THR A 152 -26.49 -2.49 3.08
C THR A 152 -27.05 -3.77 2.45
N VAL A 153 -27.86 -4.54 3.20
CA VAL A 153 -28.45 -5.79 2.71
C VAL A 153 -29.50 -5.56 1.62
N GLU A 154 -30.35 -4.55 1.76
CA GLU A 154 -31.33 -4.17 0.74
C GLU A 154 -30.65 -3.86 -0.60
N SER A 155 -29.49 -3.20 -0.58
CA SER A 155 -28.75 -2.84 -1.80
C SER A 155 -28.30 -4.04 -2.63
N LEU A 156 -28.16 -5.23 -2.03
CA LEU A 156 -27.78 -6.47 -2.72
C LEU A 156 -28.80 -6.91 -3.77
N ASN A 157 -30.05 -6.47 -3.66
CA ASN A 157 -31.07 -6.76 -4.67
C ASN A 157 -30.75 -6.12 -6.04
N ASN A 158 -29.82 -5.16 -6.10
CA ASN A 158 -29.34 -4.55 -7.34
C ASN A 158 -28.10 -5.23 -7.92
N THR A 159 -27.69 -6.38 -7.38
CA THR A 159 -26.51 -7.12 -7.80
C THR A 159 -26.88 -8.41 -8.52
N ARG A 160 -25.88 -9.04 -9.16
CA ARG A 160 -25.98 -10.36 -9.77
C ARG A 160 -25.01 -11.34 -9.11
N LEU A 161 -25.41 -12.61 -9.00
CA LEU A 161 -24.49 -13.67 -8.57
C LEU A 161 -23.38 -13.85 -9.61
N ILE A 162 -22.13 -13.79 -9.15
CA ILE A 162 -20.91 -13.92 -9.95
C ILE A 162 -20.60 -15.40 -10.25
N SER A 163 -21.03 -16.30 -9.38
CA SER A 163 -20.92 -17.75 -9.60
C SER A 163 -22.08 -18.51 -8.97
N GLU A 164 -22.28 -19.74 -9.41
CA GLU A 164 -23.26 -20.63 -8.79
C GLU A 164 -22.82 -20.96 -7.35
N PRO A 165 -23.75 -20.94 -6.38
CA PRO A 165 -23.43 -21.31 -5.01
C PRO A 165 -22.77 -22.70 -4.93
N THR A 166 -21.87 -22.86 -3.96
CA THR A 166 -21.04 -24.04 -3.69
C THR A 166 -19.99 -24.39 -4.75
N LYS A 167 -19.98 -23.76 -5.94
CA LYS A 167 -19.03 -24.13 -7.00
C LYS A 167 -17.64 -23.54 -6.83
N ARG A 168 -17.55 -22.33 -6.29
CA ARG A 168 -16.30 -21.58 -6.17
C ARG A 168 -16.25 -20.83 -4.85
N THR A 169 -15.03 -20.64 -4.36
CA THR A 169 -14.77 -19.76 -3.22
C THR A 169 -14.64 -18.33 -3.75
N LYS A 170 -15.53 -17.45 -3.31
CA LYS A 170 -15.48 -16.01 -3.58
C LYS A 170 -15.65 -15.26 -2.27
N TYR A 171 -14.55 -14.66 -1.80
CA TYR A 171 -14.56 -13.87 -0.58
C TYR A 171 -15.59 -12.74 -0.68
N SER A 172 -16.45 -12.61 0.32
CA SER A 172 -17.58 -11.68 0.26
C SER A 172 -17.92 -11.10 1.63
N ASN A 173 -17.72 -9.78 1.75
CA ASN A 173 -18.15 -8.98 2.88
C ASN A 173 -19.68 -8.78 2.85
N ALA A 174 -20.25 -8.67 1.64
CA ALA A 174 -21.69 -8.67 1.42
C ALA A 174 -22.36 -9.93 2.03
N ALA A 175 -21.78 -11.11 1.79
CA ALA A 175 -22.32 -12.38 2.28
C ALA A 175 -22.35 -12.45 3.80
N VAL A 176 -21.27 -12.03 4.48
CA VAL A 176 -21.22 -12.03 5.95
C VAL A 176 -22.15 -10.96 6.55
N SER A 177 -22.32 -9.83 5.85
CA SER A 177 -23.27 -8.79 6.27
C SER A 177 -24.72 -9.28 6.22
N LEU A 178 -25.09 -10.04 5.17
CA LEU A 178 -26.38 -10.72 5.12
C LEU A 178 -26.54 -11.73 6.27
N ALA A 179 -25.50 -12.51 6.59
CA ALA A 179 -25.55 -13.42 7.74
C ALA A 179 -25.76 -12.68 9.08
N GLY A 180 -25.07 -11.55 9.30
CA GLY A 180 -25.29 -10.72 10.49
C GLY A 180 -26.66 -10.05 10.54
N HIS A 181 -27.25 -9.73 9.38
CA HIS A 181 -28.63 -9.23 9.31
C HIS A 181 -29.64 -10.32 9.68
N ILE A 182 -29.48 -11.54 9.16
CA ILE A 182 -30.30 -12.70 9.52
C ILE A 182 -30.21 -12.98 11.03
N LEU A 183 -29.00 -12.92 11.59
CA LEU A 183 -28.78 -13.04 13.03
C LEU A 183 -29.61 -12.01 13.82
N SER A 184 -29.63 -10.74 13.36
CA SER A 184 -30.42 -9.69 14.01
C SER A 184 -31.93 -9.95 13.93
N GLN A 185 -32.42 -10.46 12.79
CA GLN A 185 -33.83 -10.81 12.61
C GLN A 185 -34.23 -11.97 13.54
N ALA A 186 -33.43 -13.03 13.60
CA ALA A 186 -33.68 -14.18 14.45
C ALA A 186 -33.61 -13.85 15.94
N ALA A 187 -32.69 -12.98 16.33
CA ALA A 187 -32.55 -12.52 17.71
C ALA A 187 -33.62 -11.49 18.13
N GLY A 188 -34.27 -10.82 17.18
CA GLY A 188 -35.21 -9.73 17.46
C GLY A 188 -34.54 -8.48 18.08
N MET A 189 -33.23 -8.30 17.89
CA MET A 189 -32.45 -7.18 18.41
C MET A 189 -31.28 -6.81 17.47
N PRO A 190 -30.67 -5.61 17.63
CA PRO A 190 -29.54 -5.22 16.81
C PRO A 190 -28.34 -6.17 16.91
N PHE A 191 -27.67 -6.43 15.79
CA PHE A 191 -26.48 -7.28 15.69
C PHE A 191 -25.43 -7.02 16.78
N ASN A 192 -25.05 -5.75 16.95
CA ASN A 192 -24.03 -5.34 17.91
C ASN A 192 -24.45 -5.64 19.36
N GLU A 193 -25.72 -5.46 19.72
CA GLU A 193 -26.26 -5.77 21.05
C GLU A 193 -26.29 -7.28 21.30
N PHE A 194 -26.69 -8.07 20.30
CA PHE A 194 -26.69 -9.53 20.40
C PHE A 194 -25.27 -10.06 20.62
N VAL A 195 -24.33 -9.72 19.74
CA VAL A 195 -22.94 -10.20 19.84
C VAL A 195 -22.27 -9.70 21.13
N GLN A 196 -22.55 -8.46 21.55
CA GLN A 196 -22.04 -7.94 22.81
C GLN A 196 -22.54 -8.77 24.01
N SER A 197 -23.84 -9.07 24.06
CA SER A 197 -24.47 -9.71 25.23
C SER A 197 -24.27 -11.24 25.27
N GLN A 198 -24.31 -11.93 24.13
CA GLN A 198 -24.28 -13.39 24.05
C GLN A 198 -22.87 -13.97 23.85
N LEU A 199 -21.94 -13.18 23.31
CA LEU A 199 -20.60 -13.66 22.97
C LEU A 199 -19.50 -12.89 23.69
N ILE A 200 -19.40 -11.57 23.46
CA ILE A 200 -18.28 -10.76 23.96
C ILE A 200 -18.27 -10.68 25.50
N ASN A 201 -19.42 -10.38 26.12
CA ASN A 201 -19.52 -10.28 27.58
C ASN A 201 -19.27 -11.64 28.27
N PRO A 202 -19.88 -12.77 27.84
CA PRO A 202 -19.59 -14.08 28.44
C PRO A 202 -18.16 -14.59 28.21
N MET A 203 -17.47 -14.12 27.17
CA MET A 203 -16.04 -14.37 26.96
C MET A 203 -15.13 -13.47 27.82
N GLY A 204 -15.68 -12.43 28.46
CA GLY A 204 -14.93 -11.50 29.30
C GLY A 204 -14.03 -10.53 28.52
N LEU A 205 -14.36 -10.26 27.25
CA LEU A 205 -13.58 -9.40 26.35
C LEU A 205 -13.95 -7.93 26.56
N LYS A 206 -13.37 -7.32 27.60
CA LYS A 206 -13.79 -6.01 28.12
C LYS A 206 -13.55 -4.86 27.14
N ASN A 207 -12.50 -4.94 26.34
CA ASN A 207 -12.06 -3.92 25.39
C ASN A 207 -12.46 -4.26 23.95
N THR A 208 -13.52 -5.07 23.78
CA THR A 208 -14.00 -5.52 22.48
C THR A 208 -15.42 -5.04 22.24
N SER A 209 -15.70 -4.47 21.07
CA SER A 209 -17.06 -4.15 20.63
C SER A 209 -17.16 -3.94 19.11
N PHE A 210 -18.31 -4.26 18.54
CA PHE A 210 -18.68 -3.88 17.16
C PHE A 210 -19.23 -2.46 17.06
N ALA A 211 -19.46 -1.80 18.19
CA ALA A 211 -19.86 -0.40 18.24
C ALA A 211 -18.67 0.45 18.71
N PRO A 212 -18.52 1.69 18.21
CA PRO A 212 -17.44 2.59 18.61
C PRO A 212 -17.73 3.19 19.99
N ARG A 213 -17.67 2.36 21.03
CA ARG A 213 -17.86 2.75 22.45
C ARG A 213 -16.84 3.82 22.83
N GLU A 214 -17.24 4.78 23.66
CA GLU A 214 -16.45 5.98 23.97
C GLU A 214 -15.04 5.66 24.49
N ASP A 215 -14.90 4.71 25.41
CA ASP A 215 -13.62 4.23 25.93
C ASP A 215 -12.75 3.56 24.85
N LEU A 216 -13.35 2.83 23.89
CA LEU A 216 -12.60 2.23 22.78
C LEU A 216 -12.09 3.29 21.82
N ARG A 217 -12.92 4.29 21.50
CA ARG A 217 -12.51 5.42 20.66
C ARG A 217 -11.39 6.24 21.29
N ASN A 218 -11.47 6.48 22.60
CA ASN A 218 -10.46 7.25 23.34
C ASN A 218 -9.11 6.51 23.45
N ASN A 219 -9.10 5.19 23.28
CA ASN A 219 -7.89 4.36 23.33
C ASN A 219 -7.50 3.79 21.94
N LEU A 220 -8.17 4.22 20.88
CA LEU A 220 -7.90 3.78 19.51
C LEU A 220 -6.53 4.31 19.10
N GLY A 221 -5.60 3.42 18.77
CA GLY A 221 -4.31 3.80 18.20
C GLY A 221 -4.51 4.46 16.84
N MET A 222 -3.77 5.54 16.55
CA MET A 222 -3.81 6.25 15.27
C MET A 222 -3.35 5.30 14.15
N GLY A 223 -4.22 5.07 13.17
CA GLY A 223 -3.94 4.23 12.01
C GLY A 223 -3.33 5.05 10.87
N PHE A 224 -2.42 4.44 10.12
CA PHE A 224 -1.76 5.07 8.99
C PHE A 224 -1.98 4.29 7.69
N MET A 225 -1.95 5.01 6.58
CA MET A 225 -1.97 4.48 5.22
C MET A 225 -0.70 4.86 4.47
N TRP A 226 -0.33 4.04 3.50
CA TRP A 226 0.78 4.31 2.58
C TRP A 226 0.36 4.03 1.13
N ARG A 227 1.19 4.40 0.15
CA ARG A 227 0.89 4.24 -1.27
C ARG A 227 2.17 3.98 -2.07
N TYR A 228 2.06 3.52 -3.31
CA TYR A 228 3.24 3.30 -4.16
C TYR A 228 3.87 4.60 -4.69
N ASP A 229 3.12 5.69 -4.77
CA ASP A 229 3.56 6.94 -5.37
C ASP A 229 4.28 7.87 -4.39
N THR A 230 4.23 7.60 -3.09
CA THR A 230 4.84 8.46 -2.06
C THR A 230 5.46 7.68 -0.92
N THR A 231 6.49 8.27 -0.30
CA THR A 231 7.12 7.77 0.92
C THR A 231 6.39 8.22 2.19
N GLU A 232 5.48 9.20 2.09
CA GLU A 232 4.77 9.74 3.24
C GLU A 232 3.63 8.83 3.69
N LEU A 233 3.51 8.67 5.02
CA LEU A 233 2.35 8.03 5.64
C LEU A 233 1.24 9.07 5.83
N THR A 234 0.01 8.68 5.53
CA THR A 234 -1.19 9.52 5.73
C THR A 234 -2.04 8.96 6.86
N GLU A 235 -2.69 9.82 7.63
CA GLU A 235 -3.63 9.37 8.67
C GLU A 235 -4.83 8.67 8.03
N ALA A 236 -5.17 7.49 8.55
CA ALA A 236 -6.27 6.70 8.04
C ALA A 236 -7.63 7.30 8.43
N PRO A 237 -8.63 7.32 7.52
CA PRO A 237 -9.98 7.73 7.88
C PRO A 237 -10.62 6.74 8.87
N VAL A 238 -11.43 7.26 9.79
CA VAL A 238 -12.17 6.47 10.77
C VAL A 238 -13.67 6.69 10.61
N PHE A 239 -14.34 5.76 9.94
CA PHE A 239 -15.79 5.69 9.79
C PHE A 239 -16.28 4.25 9.94
N GLU A 240 -17.53 4.06 10.35
CA GLU A 240 -18.14 2.74 10.50
C GLU A 240 -18.58 2.21 9.13
N LEU A 241 -18.22 0.97 8.81
CA LEU A 241 -18.68 0.35 7.56
C LEU A 241 -20.14 -0.08 7.70
N GLY A 242 -20.92 0.04 6.62
CA GLY A 242 -22.27 -0.54 6.57
C GLY A 242 -22.26 -2.07 6.57
N ILE A 243 -21.11 -2.68 6.25
CA ILE A 243 -20.80 -4.11 6.37
C ILE A 243 -20.32 -4.50 7.79
N GLY A 244 -20.87 -3.88 8.83
CA GLY A 244 -20.42 -4.04 10.23
C GLY A 244 -20.07 -5.47 10.69
N PRO A 245 -20.93 -6.49 10.47
CA PRO A 245 -20.65 -7.89 10.82
C PRO A 245 -19.39 -8.46 10.17
N ALA A 246 -18.94 -7.87 9.06
CA ALA A 246 -17.77 -8.30 8.31
C ALA A 246 -16.48 -7.56 8.72
N GLY A 247 -16.54 -6.39 9.38
CA GLY A 247 -15.36 -5.51 9.49
C GLY A 247 -15.25 -4.51 10.65
N ASN A 248 -16.27 -4.28 11.49
CA ASN A 248 -16.28 -3.17 12.46
C ASN A 248 -15.82 -3.53 13.89
N LEU A 249 -15.16 -4.67 14.11
CA LEU A 249 -14.69 -5.02 15.46
C LEU A 249 -13.53 -4.10 15.90
N TYR A 250 -13.75 -3.43 17.04
CA TYR A 250 -12.73 -2.77 17.84
C TYR A 250 -12.27 -3.73 18.92
N THR A 251 -10.96 -3.91 19.10
CA THR A 251 -10.41 -4.79 20.14
C THR A 251 -8.94 -4.51 20.43
N THR A 252 -8.40 -5.17 21.45
CA THR A 252 -6.95 -5.23 21.75
C THR A 252 -6.40 -6.63 21.42
N THR A 253 -5.07 -6.77 21.31
CA THR A 253 -4.47 -8.11 21.12
C THR A 253 -4.63 -9.00 22.35
N GLU A 254 -4.69 -8.41 23.54
CA GLU A 254 -4.93 -9.16 24.77
C GLU A 254 -6.32 -9.82 24.77
N ASP A 255 -7.35 -9.09 24.36
CA ASP A 255 -8.70 -9.66 24.26
C ASP A 255 -8.82 -10.65 23.09
N LEU A 256 -8.07 -10.46 21.99
CA LEU A 256 -7.94 -11.51 20.97
C LEU A 256 -7.25 -12.77 21.52
N GLY A 257 -6.27 -12.64 22.43
CA GLY A 257 -5.68 -13.76 23.15
C GLY A 257 -6.71 -14.50 24.01
N LYS A 258 -7.54 -13.78 24.76
CA LYS A 258 -8.64 -14.37 25.55
C LYS A 258 -9.69 -15.05 24.67
N PHE A 259 -9.96 -14.48 23.49
CA PHE A 259 -10.81 -15.10 22.49
C PHE A 259 -10.25 -16.45 22.02
N ILE A 260 -8.97 -16.49 21.60
CA ILE A 260 -8.29 -17.73 21.19
C ILE A 260 -8.32 -18.77 22.31
N HIS A 261 -7.96 -18.37 23.54
CA HIS A 261 -8.03 -19.23 24.71
C HIS A 261 -9.45 -19.81 24.91
N THR A 262 -10.48 -18.99 24.73
CA THR A 262 -11.86 -19.45 24.86
C THR A 262 -12.23 -20.49 23.79
N LEU A 263 -11.69 -20.39 22.57
CA LEU A 263 -11.87 -21.42 21.55
C LEU A 263 -11.29 -22.77 21.98
N PHE A 264 -10.12 -22.79 22.62
CA PHE A 264 -9.55 -24.02 23.17
C PHE A 264 -10.41 -24.59 24.30
N ALA A 265 -10.91 -23.73 25.19
CA ALA A 265 -11.83 -24.15 26.25
C ALA A 265 -13.16 -24.72 25.69
N ILE A 266 -13.70 -24.15 24.61
CA ILE A 266 -14.87 -24.72 23.91
C ILE A 266 -14.53 -26.09 23.32
N GLU A 267 -13.37 -26.26 22.67
CA GLU A 267 -12.96 -27.55 22.09
C GLU A 267 -12.82 -28.66 23.15
N ARG A 268 -12.47 -28.28 24.39
CA ARG A 268 -12.42 -29.17 25.57
C ARG A 268 -13.78 -29.36 26.26
N ASP A 269 -14.86 -28.80 25.72
CA ASP A 269 -16.20 -28.80 26.31
C ASP A 269 -16.26 -28.11 27.70
N GLU A 270 -15.36 -27.17 28.00
CA GLU A 270 -15.33 -26.40 29.26
C GLU A 270 -16.20 -25.14 29.22
N ARG A 271 -16.61 -24.71 28.02
CA ARG A 271 -17.50 -23.56 27.77
C ARG A 271 -18.75 -23.93 26.97
N PRO A 272 -19.55 -24.94 27.43
CA PRO A 272 -20.77 -25.35 26.74
C PRO A 272 -21.88 -24.29 26.80
N ASP A 273 -21.71 -23.24 27.61
CA ASP A 273 -22.56 -22.04 27.61
C ASP A 273 -22.36 -21.17 26.37
N LEU A 274 -21.23 -21.33 25.66
CA LEU A 274 -20.91 -20.58 24.46
C LEU A 274 -21.20 -21.38 23.20
N LEU A 275 -20.67 -22.59 23.08
CA LEU A 275 -20.85 -23.47 21.92
C LEU A 275 -20.39 -24.89 22.31
N SER A 276 -20.88 -25.94 21.65
CA SER A 276 -20.30 -27.28 21.80
C SER A 276 -18.96 -27.44 21.05
N ALA A 277 -18.11 -28.36 21.50
CA ALA A 277 -16.90 -28.73 20.77
C ALA A 277 -17.21 -29.29 19.37
N GLN A 278 -18.36 -29.95 19.18
CA GLN A 278 -18.77 -30.49 17.89
C GLN A 278 -19.01 -29.36 16.87
N SER A 279 -19.81 -28.36 17.24
CA SER A 279 -20.09 -27.22 16.37
C SER A 279 -18.83 -26.42 16.07
N LEU A 280 -17.94 -26.23 17.05
CA LEU A 280 -16.67 -25.55 16.82
C LEU A 280 -15.79 -26.30 15.80
N ARG A 281 -15.72 -27.63 15.88
CA ARG A 281 -15.00 -28.45 14.89
C ARG A 281 -15.64 -28.41 13.51
N GLU A 282 -16.97 -28.28 13.41
CA GLU A 282 -17.65 -28.03 12.14
C GLU A 282 -17.22 -26.69 11.53
N MET A 283 -17.07 -25.64 12.34
CA MET A 283 -16.58 -24.34 11.87
C MET A 283 -15.14 -24.40 11.34
N TRP A 284 -14.33 -25.34 11.84
CA TRP A 284 -12.95 -25.57 11.41
C TRP A 284 -12.80 -26.61 10.30
N THR A 285 -13.92 -27.11 9.77
CA THR A 285 -13.92 -28.04 8.65
C THR A 285 -14.13 -27.26 7.35
N VAL A 286 -13.27 -27.47 6.35
CA VAL A 286 -13.42 -26.86 5.02
C VAL A 286 -14.78 -27.24 4.43
N GLN A 287 -15.54 -26.23 3.98
CA GLN A 287 -16.88 -26.43 3.45
C GLN A 287 -16.83 -26.56 1.93
N PHE A 288 -17.61 -27.50 1.37
CA PHE A 288 -17.79 -27.69 -0.08
C PHE A 288 -16.49 -27.96 -0.87
N SER A 289 -15.41 -28.39 -0.21
CA SER A 289 -14.19 -28.90 -0.85
C SER A 289 -13.68 -30.11 -0.07
N ASP A 290 -12.97 -31.01 -0.76
CA ASP A 290 -12.24 -32.12 -0.15
C ASP A 290 -10.81 -31.71 0.28
N ASP A 291 -10.42 -30.46 0.00
CA ASP A 291 -9.11 -29.92 0.39
C ASP A 291 -9.00 -29.75 1.91
N SER A 292 -7.79 -29.96 2.44
CA SER A 292 -7.49 -29.73 3.86
C SER A 292 -7.25 -28.25 4.21
N SER A 293 -7.23 -27.37 3.21
CA SER A 293 -7.06 -25.93 3.36
C SER A 293 -8.13 -25.18 2.58
N GLY A 294 -8.65 -24.10 3.16
CA GLY A 294 -9.76 -23.33 2.57
C GLY A 294 -10.56 -22.61 3.65
N PHE A 295 -11.84 -22.36 3.38
CA PHE A 295 -12.73 -21.73 4.35
C PHE A 295 -13.64 -22.76 5.01
N GLY A 296 -13.63 -22.75 6.34
CA GLY A 296 -14.69 -23.32 7.15
C GLY A 296 -15.85 -22.33 7.32
N ILE A 297 -16.59 -22.42 8.42
CA ILE A 297 -17.64 -21.45 8.76
C ILE A 297 -16.98 -20.30 9.52
N GLY A 298 -16.69 -19.21 8.82
CA GLY A 298 -16.03 -18.01 9.35
C GLY A 298 -14.50 -18.11 9.46
N PHE A 299 -13.93 -19.31 9.60
CA PHE A 299 -12.49 -19.50 9.77
C PHE A 299 -11.78 -19.84 8.45
N HIS A 300 -10.57 -19.30 8.27
CA HIS A 300 -9.61 -19.85 7.33
C HIS A 300 -8.91 -21.06 7.98
N VAL A 301 -8.93 -22.19 7.28
CA VAL A 301 -8.35 -23.47 7.69
C VAL A 301 -7.14 -23.73 6.80
N SER A 302 -6.01 -24.08 7.41
CA SER A 302 -4.77 -24.35 6.69
C SER A 302 -3.88 -25.33 7.46
N ASP A 303 -2.82 -25.80 6.81
CA ASP A 303 -1.73 -26.50 7.49
C ASP A 303 -0.64 -25.52 7.97
N HIS A 304 -0.02 -25.84 9.10
CA HIS A 304 1.22 -25.22 9.55
C HIS A 304 2.14 -26.30 10.14
N ASN A 305 3.14 -26.72 9.36
CA ASN A 305 4.10 -27.76 9.72
C ASN A 305 3.42 -29.08 10.15
N GLY A 306 2.39 -29.51 9.42
CA GLY A 306 1.63 -30.73 9.73
C GLY A 306 0.64 -30.59 10.88
N GLN A 307 0.37 -29.36 11.34
CA GLN A 307 -0.65 -29.06 12.36
C GLN A 307 -1.81 -28.31 11.70
N LEU A 308 -3.04 -28.63 12.11
CA LEU A 308 -4.21 -27.82 11.78
C LEU A 308 -3.99 -26.40 12.30
N ARG A 309 -4.07 -25.40 11.41
CA ARG A 309 -4.04 -23.99 11.74
C ARG A 309 -5.36 -23.34 11.33
N ILE A 310 -6.02 -22.73 12.31
CA ILE A 310 -7.23 -21.93 12.12
C ILE A 310 -6.92 -20.46 12.36
N GLY A 311 -7.68 -19.57 11.73
CA GLY A 311 -7.49 -18.14 11.92
C GLY A 311 -8.24 -17.27 10.93
N HIS A 312 -7.91 -15.99 10.93
CA HIS A 312 -8.39 -15.03 9.94
C HIS A 312 -7.43 -13.82 9.87
N ALA A 313 -7.26 -13.26 8.68
CA ALA A 313 -6.54 -12.00 8.46
C ALA A 313 -7.49 -10.80 8.56
N GLY A 314 -6.99 -9.62 8.87
CA GLY A 314 -7.75 -8.38 8.80
C GLY A 314 -6.96 -7.30 8.08
N MET A 315 -7.63 -6.54 7.23
CA MET A 315 -7.11 -5.29 6.67
C MET A 315 -8.25 -4.30 6.58
N ILE A 316 -8.05 -3.11 7.12
CA ILE A 316 -8.91 -1.94 6.99
C ILE A 316 -8.01 -0.71 7.02
N TYR A 317 -8.50 0.44 6.58
CA TYR A 317 -7.76 1.70 6.68
C TYR A 317 -7.06 1.85 8.02
N GLY A 318 -5.74 2.00 7.97
CA GLY A 318 -4.91 2.19 9.15
C GLY A 318 -4.43 0.92 9.86
N TYR A 319 -4.91 -0.27 9.52
CA TYR A 319 -4.62 -1.47 10.33
C TYR A 319 -4.52 -2.77 9.52
N SER A 320 -3.52 -3.57 9.85
CA SER A 320 -3.36 -4.97 9.41
C SER A 320 -3.35 -5.89 10.62
N THR A 321 -4.11 -6.98 10.57
CA THR A 321 -4.27 -7.94 11.67
C THR A 321 -4.05 -9.37 11.20
N ARG A 322 -3.48 -10.20 12.07
CA ARG A 322 -3.49 -11.66 11.93
C ARG A 322 -3.87 -12.33 13.24
N VAL A 323 -4.80 -13.27 13.16
CA VAL A 323 -5.07 -14.27 14.21
C VAL A 323 -4.74 -15.65 13.65
N TYR A 324 -3.90 -16.40 14.37
CA TYR A 324 -3.65 -17.82 14.11
C TYR A 324 -3.75 -18.63 15.40
N ALA A 325 -4.22 -19.86 15.30
CA ALA A 325 -4.20 -20.84 16.37
C ALA A 325 -3.93 -22.24 15.83
N LEU A 326 -3.24 -23.05 16.64
CA LEU A 326 -2.98 -24.47 16.44
C LEU A 326 -3.76 -25.25 17.52
N PRO A 327 -5.04 -25.62 17.29
CA PRO A 327 -5.91 -26.16 18.34
C PRO A 327 -5.33 -27.44 18.98
N GLY A 328 -4.81 -28.36 18.16
CA GLY A 328 -4.19 -29.61 18.66
C GLY A 328 -2.92 -29.42 19.50
N ARG A 329 -2.38 -28.19 19.59
CA ARG A 329 -1.26 -27.82 20.46
C ARG A 329 -1.63 -26.76 21.48
N GLU A 330 -2.82 -26.19 21.39
CA GLU A 330 -3.31 -25.08 22.21
C GLU A 330 -2.35 -23.88 22.19
N ILE A 331 -1.80 -23.57 21.02
CA ILE A 331 -0.94 -22.39 20.81
C ILE A 331 -1.71 -21.42 19.93
N GLY A 332 -1.72 -20.14 20.25
CA GLY A 332 -2.24 -19.14 19.32
C GLY A 332 -1.57 -17.78 19.45
N VAL A 333 -1.73 -16.98 18.41
CA VAL A 333 -1.08 -15.69 18.26
C VAL A 333 -2.05 -14.70 17.62
N ALA A 334 -2.14 -13.51 18.19
CA ALA A 334 -2.81 -12.36 17.60
C ALA A 334 -1.79 -11.23 17.42
N VAL A 335 -1.70 -10.66 16.22
CA VAL A 335 -0.81 -9.56 15.86
C VAL A 335 -1.61 -8.47 15.18
N VAL A 336 -1.42 -7.21 15.57
CA VAL A 336 -2.06 -6.05 14.93
C VAL A 336 -1.03 -4.95 14.73
N ALA A 337 -0.92 -4.41 13.52
CA ALA A 337 -0.13 -3.21 13.19
C ALA A 337 -1.06 -2.03 12.90
N ASN A 338 -0.64 -0.79 13.21
CA ASN A 338 -1.35 0.45 12.87
C ASN A 338 -0.92 1.04 11.52
N LEU A 339 -0.65 0.16 10.56
CA LEU A 339 -0.42 0.50 9.16
C LEU A 339 -1.26 -0.48 8.34
N ASP A 340 -1.97 -0.01 7.31
CA ASP A 340 -2.66 -0.90 6.39
C ASP A 340 -1.71 -1.56 5.38
N ALA A 341 -2.20 -2.61 4.72
CA ALA A 341 -1.46 -3.35 3.70
C ALA A 341 -0.03 -3.80 4.11
N VAL A 342 0.14 -4.15 5.38
CA VAL A 342 1.31 -4.85 5.91
C VAL A 342 0.97 -6.27 6.38
N ASN A 343 -0.07 -6.86 5.78
CA ASN A 343 -0.54 -8.21 6.11
C ASN A 343 0.59 -9.25 6.01
N SER A 344 1.42 -9.19 4.96
CA SER A 344 2.61 -10.04 4.82
C SER A 344 3.53 -9.98 6.07
N VAL A 345 3.68 -8.79 6.68
CA VAL A 345 4.52 -8.60 7.88
C VAL A 345 3.87 -9.17 9.15
N VAL A 346 2.59 -8.89 9.41
CA VAL A 346 1.91 -9.46 10.59
C VAL A 346 1.74 -10.97 10.47
N ASP A 347 1.63 -11.51 9.26
CA ASP A 347 1.53 -12.94 8.98
C ASP A 347 2.82 -13.69 9.32
N ARG A 348 3.96 -13.18 8.85
CA ARG A 348 5.27 -13.79 9.15
C ARG A 348 5.63 -13.68 10.61
N ILE A 349 5.27 -12.57 11.28
CA ILE A 349 5.47 -12.42 12.73
C ILE A 349 4.63 -13.47 13.47
N ALA A 350 3.35 -13.59 13.13
CA ALA A 350 2.46 -14.56 13.77
C ALA A 350 2.92 -16.01 13.52
N ALA A 351 3.31 -16.34 12.28
CA ALA A 351 3.82 -17.67 11.94
C ALA A 351 5.14 -17.97 12.66
N TYR A 352 6.07 -17.01 12.73
CA TYR A 352 7.33 -17.21 13.44
C TYR A 352 7.13 -17.37 14.96
N ALA A 353 6.19 -16.63 15.55
CA ALA A 353 5.81 -16.82 16.94
C ALA A 353 5.24 -18.24 17.18
N LEU A 354 4.39 -18.75 16.29
CA LEU A 354 3.94 -20.15 16.35
C LEU A 354 5.10 -21.14 16.27
N ASP A 355 6.01 -20.97 15.30
CA ASP A 355 7.18 -21.84 15.12
C ASP A 355 8.03 -21.92 16.40
N LEU A 356 8.31 -20.76 17.02
CA LEU A 356 9.13 -20.65 18.21
C LEU A 356 8.46 -21.28 19.44
N VAL A 357 7.19 -20.98 19.68
CA VAL A 357 6.44 -21.52 20.83
C VAL A 357 6.25 -23.03 20.68
N LEU A 358 5.94 -23.50 19.46
CA LEU A 358 5.84 -24.93 19.18
C LEU A 358 7.17 -25.64 19.41
N ALA A 359 8.28 -25.11 18.88
CA ALA A 359 9.61 -25.68 19.10
C ALA A 359 9.96 -25.75 20.59
N SER A 360 9.72 -24.65 21.33
CA SER A 360 9.91 -24.60 22.78
C SER A 360 9.07 -25.67 23.50
N LYS A 361 7.78 -25.80 23.16
CA LYS A 361 6.84 -26.73 23.80
C LYS A 361 7.20 -28.20 23.57
N ILE A 362 7.77 -28.54 22.41
CA ILE A 362 8.18 -29.91 22.08
C ILE A 362 9.67 -30.20 22.34
N GLY A 363 10.41 -29.24 22.88
CA GLY A 363 11.84 -29.40 23.22
C GLY A 363 12.79 -29.40 22.01
N ASN A 364 12.37 -28.81 20.89
CA ASN A 364 13.20 -28.62 19.71
C ASN A 364 14.03 -27.32 19.82
N PRO A 365 15.17 -27.21 19.12
CA PRO A 365 15.88 -25.95 18.99
C PRO A 365 14.98 -24.86 18.41
N LEU A 366 15.10 -23.63 18.94
CA LEU A 366 14.35 -22.49 18.42
C LEU A 366 14.80 -22.16 17.00
N PRO A 367 13.88 -22.05 16.03
CA PRO A 367 14.23 -21.66 14.66
C PRO A 367 14.79 -20.23 14.62
N THR A 368 15.79 -20.02 13.77
CA THR A 368 16.31 -18.70 13.43
C THR A 368 15.71 -18.21 12.12
N ARG A 369 15.57 -16.89 11.95
CA ARG A 369 15.19 -16.29 10.67
C ARG A 369 16.43 -15.68 10.00
N PRO A 370 16.57 -15.83 8.68
CA PRO A 370 17.63 -15.14 7.94
C PRO A 370 17.41 -13.63 7.98
N THR A 371 18.53 -12.90 7.89
CA THR A 371 18.54 -11.45 7.69
C THR A 371 19.05 -11.16 6.29
N TYR A 372 18.30 -10.36 5.54
CA TYR A 372 18.61 -10.06 4.15
C TYR A 372 19.20 -8.66 3.98
N ALA A 373 20.18 -8.51 3.09
CA ALA A 373 20.80 -7.23 2.77
C ALA A 373 20.02 -6.49 1.68
N LEU A 374 20.19 -5.17 1.57
CA LEU A 374 19.76 -4.44 0.38
C LEU A 374 20.55 -4.95 -0.83
N VAL A 375 19.89 -5.06 -1.98
CA VAL A 375 20.58 -5.24 -3.26
C VAL A 375 21.35 -3.97 -3.57
N ASP A 376 22.64 -4.07 -3.89
CA ASP A 376 23.42 -2.91 -4.26
C ASP A 376 22.96 -2.32 -5.61
N SER A 377 23.14 -1.01 -5.81
CA SER A 377 22.58 -0.33 -6.98
C SER A 377 23.16 -0.79 -8.32
N VAL A 378 24.40 -1.27 -8.35
CA VAL A 378 25.01 -1.81 -9.58
C VAL A 378 24.32 -3.11 -9.97
N THR A 379 24.15 -4.00 -8.99
CA THR A 379 23.42 -5.26 -9.19
C THR A 379 21.95 -5.01 -9.54
N ALA A 380 21.27 -4.12 -8.82
CA ALA A 380 19.87 -3.78 -9.07
C ALA A 380 19.65 -3.28 -10.50
N ARG A 381 20.48 -2.34 -10.98
CA ARG A 381 20.43 -1.84 -12.38
C ARG A 381 20.77 -2.91 -13.40
N ALA A 382 21.67 -3.84 -13.09
CA ALA A 382 22.03 -4.92 -14.00
C ALA A 382 20.87 -5.91 -14.22
N VAL A 383 19.99 -6.06 -13.22
CA VAL A 383 18.85 -6.99 -13.29
C VAL A 383 17.52 -6.30 -13.61
N ASP A 384 17.45 -4.98 -13.60
CA ASP A 384 16.26 -4.20 -14.00
C ASP A 384 15.79 -4.59 -15.40
N GLY A 385 14.51 -4.92 -15.54
CA GLY A 385 13.85 -5.24 -16.81
C GLY A 385 12.65 -6.17 -16.66
N ALA A 386 11.94 -6.39 -17.76
CA ALA A 386 10.83 -7.35 -17.85
C ALA A 386 11.34 -8.76 -18.16
N TYR A 387 10.73 -9.78 -17.52
CA TYR A 387 11.07 -11.20 -17.65
C TYR A 387 9.79 -12.03 -17.81
N GLY A 388 9.71 -12.84 -18.87
CA GLY A 388 8.46 -13.54 -19.18
C GLY A 388 7.29 -12.57 -19.38
N ASP A 389 6.07 -13.03 -19.14
CA ASP A 389 4.86 -12.25 -19.46
C ASP A 389 4.36 -11.39 -18.27
N ASP A 390 4.85 -11.63 -17.05
CA ASP A 390 4.23 -11.10 -15.81
C ASP A 390 5.22 -10.69 -14.71
N ILE A 391 6.54 -10.61 -14.99
CA ILE A 391 7.55 -10.23 -14.01
C ILE A 391 8.32 -9.00 -14.48
N VAL A 392 8.30 -7.93 -13.68
CA VAL A 392 9.15 -6.75 -13.91
C VAL A 392 10.03 -6.53 -12.70
N LEU A 393 11.34 -6.43 -12.92
CA LEU A 393 12.30 -5.96 -11.92
C LEU A 393 12.59 -4.50 -12.18
N THR A 394 12.57 -3.67 -11.13
CA THR A 394 12.78 -2.23 -11.27
C THR A 394 13.68 -1.70 -10.18
N GLU A 395 14.76 -1.02 -10.56
CA GLU A 395 15.59 -0.25 -9.65
C GLU A 395 14.96 1.14 -9.42
N ARG A 396 14.69 1.45 -8.15
CA ARG A 396 14.14 2.73 -7.71
C ARG A 396 14.82 3.18 -6.44
N ASN A 397 15.47 4.34 -6.50
CA ASN A 397 16.07 5.00 -5.34
C ASN A 397 17.04 4.09 -4.56
N GLY A 398 17.85 3.31 -5.27
CA GLY A 398 18.80 2.35 -4.68
C GLY A 398 18.15 1.11 -4.08
N LYS A 399 16.88 0.83 -4.41
CA LYS A 399 16.15 -0.38 -4.01
C LYS A 399 15.71 -1.12 -5.26
N LEU A 400 15.83 -2.44 -5.22
CA LEU A 400 15.25 -3.30 -6.24
C LEU A 400 13.82 -3.67 -5.84
N TRP A 401 12.91 -3.60 -6.80
CA TRP A 401 11.52 -4.01 -6.66
C TRP A 401 11.23 -5.13 -7.66
N ILE A 402 10.32 -6.02 -7.29
CA ILE A 402 9.71 -6.98 -8.20
C ILE A 402 8.22 -6.69 -8.26
N GLU A 403 7.71 -6.51 -9.47
CA GLU A 403 6.30 -6.48 -9.78
C GLU A 403 5.94 -7.84 -10.35
N LYS A 404 5.05 -8.52 -9.64
CA LYS A 404 4.43 -9.76 -10.07
C LYS A 404 3.00 -9.70 -9.56
N GLU A 405 2.05 -9.70 -10.49
CA GLU A 405 0.64 -9.42 -10.19
C GLU A 405 0.16 -10.19 -8.94
N PRO A 406 -0.51 -9.53 -7.97
CA PRO A 406 -1.10 -8.19 -8.05
C PRO A 406 -0.33 -7.07 -7.34
N VAL A 407 0.90 -7.33 -6.88
CA VAL A 407 1.62 -6.38 -6.01
C VAL A 407 3.05 -6.14 -6.46
N ARG A 408 3.55 -4.95 -6.12
CA ARG A 408 4.97 -4.61 -6.10
C ARG A 408 5.56 -4.90 -4.73
N VAL A 409 6.71 -5.60 -4.70
CA VAL A 409 7.39 -6.00 -3.47
C VAL A 409 8.88 -5.64 -3.52
N ALA A 410 9.42 -5.16 -2.40
CA ALA A 410 10.85 -4.87 -2.29
C ALA A 410 11.68 -6.17 -2.31
N VAL A 411 12.83 -6.13 -2.97
CA VAL A 411 13.76 -7.24 -3.10
C VAL A 411 14.99 -6.99 -2.23
N ARG A 412 15.43 -8.06 -1.57
CA ARG A 412 16.66 -8.14 -0.78
C ARG A 412 17.55 -9.25 -1.33
N GLU A 413 18.77 -9.34 -0.82
CA GLU A 413 19.70 -10.40 -1.20
C GLU A 413 20.28 -11.16 0.00
N GLU A 414 20.58 -12.43 -0.25
CA GLU A 414 21.39 -13.29 0.61
C GLU A 414 22.24 -14.22 -0.26
N ASN A 415 23.57 -14.18 -0.10
CA ASN A 415 24.50 -15.06 -0.81
C ASN A 415 24.30 -15.10 -2.34
N ASN A 416 24.09 -13.94 -2.97
CA ASN A 416 23.80 -13.77 -4.41
C ASN A 416 22.48 -14.40 -4.88
N VAL A 417 21.54 -14.63 -3.96
CA VAL A 417 20.16 -15.02 -4.26
C VAL A 417 19.24 -13.88 -3.83
N PHE A 418 18.32 -13.50 -4.72
CA PHE A 418 17.32 -12.49 -4.43
C PHE A 418 16.15 -13.11 -3.67
N VAL A 419 15.55 -12.32 -2.79
CA VAL A 419 14.38 -12.71 -2.01
C VAL A 419 13.43 -11.53 -1.86
N THR A 420 12.12 -11.76 -2.01
CA THR A 420 11.14 -10.74 -1.66
C THR A 420 11.12 -10.51 -0.15
N ASP A 421 11.16 -9.25 0.27
CA ASP A 421 11.06 -8.84 1.68
C ASP A 421 10.54 -7.40 1.78
N GLY A 422 9.23 -7.24 1.59
CA GLY A 422 8.53 -5.96 1.62
C GLY A 422 7.24 -5.99 2.46
N ARG A 423 6.53 -4.85 2.47
CA ARG A 423 5.25 -4.68 3.18
C ARG A 423 4.16 -5.64 2.69
N LEU A 424 4.14 -5.92 1.38
CA LEU A 424 3.07 -6.68 0.71
C LEU A 424 3.41 -8.15 0.41
N GLY A 425 4.67 -8.55 0.49
CA GLY A 425 5.09 -9.91 0.17
C GLY A 425 6.45 -10.25 0.76
N HIS A 426 6.71 -11.54 0.96
CA HIS A 426 8.00 -12.02 1.44
C HIS A 426 8.26 -13.49 1.04
N GLY A 427 9.55 -13.86 0.96
CA GLY A 427 9.98 -15.26 0.93
C GLY A 427 10.00 -15.93 -0.44
N ASP A 428 9.79 -15.20 -1.53
CA ASP A 428 9.98 -15.72 -2.88
C ASP A 428 11.44 -15.55 -3.28
N TYR A 429 12.12 -16.67 -3.49
CA TYR A 429 13.52 -16.69 -3.87
C TYR A 429 13.68 -16.80 -5.38
N PHE A 430 14.61 -16.03 -5.94
CA PHE A 430 14.97 -16.09 -7.34
C PHE A 430 16.42 -15.67 -7.57
N SER A 431 16.92 -15.91 -8.78
CA SER A 431 18.22 -15.41 -9.23
C SER A 431 18.11 -14.95 -10.68
N VAL A 432 19.00 -14.08 -11.10
CA VAL A 432 19.09 -13.65 -12.50
C VAL A 432 20.46 -14.02 -13.04
N SER A 433 20.49 -14.75 -14.15
CA SER A 433 21.72 -15.18 -14.81
C SER A 433 21.51 -15.28 -16.32
N ASN A 434 22.44 -14.71 -17.10
CA ASN A 434 22.38 -14.67 -18.56
C ASN A 434 21.00 -14.22 -19.09
N ASP A 435 20.52 -13.07 -18.59
CA ASP A 435 19.20 -12.51 -18.95
C ASP A 435 18.03 -13.48 -18.74
N THR A 436 18.16 -14.38 -17.77
CA THR A 436 17.10 -15.31 -17.39
C THR A 436 16.89 -15.23 -15.89
N LEU A 437 15.66 -14.94 -15.48
CA LEU A 437 15.22 -15.03 -14.09
C LEU A 437 14.83 -16.50 -13.80
N LEU A 438 15.39 -17.05 -12.73
CA LEU A 438 15.17 -18.42 -12.27
C LEU A 438 14.49 -18.38 -10.91
N SER A 439 13.29 -18.95 -10.80
CA SER A 439 12.53 -19.07 -9.55
C SER A 439 11.95 -20.48 -9.39
N ALA A 440 11.22 -20.73 -8.31
CA ALA A 440 10.48 -21.98 -8.12
C ALA A 440 9.40 -22.19 -9.19
N ASP A 441 8.90 -21.11 -9.80
CA ASP A 441 7.81 -21.17 -10.78
C ASP A 441 8.30 -21.47 -12.20
N GLY A 442 9.60 -21.29 -12.47
CA GLY A 442 10.18 -21.58 -13.77
C GLY A 442 11.36 -20.69 -14.14
N HIS A 443 11.62 -20.63 -15.44
CA HIS A 443 12.68 -19.82 -16.04
C HIS A 443 12.07 -18.80 -16.98
N PHE A 444 12.39 -17.53 -16.78
CA PHE A 444 11.78 -16.40 -17.48
C PHE A 444 12.87 -15.62 -18.20
N GLY A 445 12.86 -15.66 -19.53
CA GLY A 445 13.82 -14.90 -20.32
C GLY A 445 13.49 -13.41 -20.28
N ARG A 446 14.52 -12.57 -20.23
CA ARG A 446 14.38 -11.11 -20.31
C ARG A 446 13.75 -10.72 -21.64
N LEU A 447 12.71 -9.90 -21.58
CA LEU A 447 12.09 -9.32 -22.76
C LEU A 447 12.88 -8.09 -23.24
N PRO A 448 12.93 -7.82 -24.56
CA PRO A 448 13.49 -6.57 -25.05
C PRO A 448 12.63 -5.39 -24.57
N THR A 449 13.27 -4.29 -24.19
CA THR A 449 12.56 -3.03 -23.96
C THR A 449 12.00 -2.53 -25.30
N LEU A 450 10.68 -2.60 -25.45
CA LEU A 450 9.97 -2.08 -26.63
C LEU A 450 9.45 -0.68 -26.35
N HIS A 451 9.45 0.17 -27.38
CA HIS A 451 8.73 1.45 -27.32
C HIS A 451 7.22 1.15 -27.25
N PRO A 452 6.49 1.60 -26.21
CA PRO A 452 5.08 1.28 -26.08
C PRO A 452 4.25 1.93 -27.17
N THR A 453 3.16 1.27 -27.58
CA THR A 453 2.21 1.87 -28.52
C THR A 453 1.28 2.81 -27.76
N PRO A 454 0.94 4.00 -28.31
CA PRO A 454 -0.05 4.87 -27.67
C PRO A 454 -1.39 4.16 -27.47
N PRO A 455 -2.13 4.47 -26.40
CA PRO A 455 -3.46 3.91 -26.16
C PRO A 455 -4.41 4.28 -27.30
N SER A 456 -5.40 3.42 -27.55
CA SER A 456 -6.48 3.76 -28.49
C SER A 456 -7.29 4.96 -27.97
N VAL A 457 -7.95 5.70 -28.87
CA VAL A 457 -8.83 6.84 -28.51
C VAL A 457 -9.92 6.41 -27.50
N GLU A 458 -10.42 5.18 -27.64
CA GLU A 458 -11.39 4.59 -26.72
C GLU A 458 -10.81 4.46 -25.31
N GLN A 459 -9.62 3.88 -25.20
CA GLN A 459 -8.91 3.70 -23.92
C GLN A 459 -8.51 5.03 -23.30
N GLN A 460 -8.06 6.00 -24.11
CA GLN A 460 -7.65 7.32 -23.63
C GLN A 460 -8.76 8.00 -22.81
N GLY A 461 -10.01 7.87 -23.24
CA GLY A 461 -11.16 8.42 -22.50
C GLY A 461 -11.49 7.68 -21.19
N LEU A 462 -10.93 6.49 -20.96
CA LEU A 462 -11.11 5.70 -19.73
C LEU A 462 -9.96 5.86 -18.74
N ILE A 463 -8.76 6.19 -19.21
CA ILE A 463 -7.60 6.43 -18.35
C ILE A 463 -7.89 7.60 -17.40
N GLY A 464 -7.56 7.45 -16.12
CA GLY A 464 -7.71 8.47 -15.11
C GLY A 464 -7.96 7.91 -13.71
N GLU A 465 -8.29 8.81 -12.80
CA GLU A 465 -8.52 8.51 -11.39
C GLU A 465 -10.01 8.61 -11.06
N TYR A 466 -10.51 7.69 -10.23
CA TYR A 466 -11.91 7.60 -9.86
C TYR A 466 -12.05 7.33 -8.36
N GLY A 467 -13.18 7.71 -7.77
CA GLY A 467 -13.50 7.43 -6.37
C GLY A 467 -13.09 8.55 -5.41
N TRP A 468 -12.71 8.16 -4.20
CA TRP A 468 -12.54 9.03 -3.04
C TRP A 468 -11.08 9.39 -2.80
N ASP A 469 -10.80 10.47 -2.05
CA ASP A 469 -9.43 10.88 -1.71
C ASP A 469 -8.72 9.82 -0.85
N HIS A 470 -9.45 9.14 0.03
CA HIS A 470 -8.89 8.07 0.88
C HIS A 470 -8.78 6.72 0.17
N ASN A 471 -9.32 6.57 -1.04
CA ASN A 471 -9.20 5.34 -1.83
C ASN A 471 -9.47 5.61 -3.31
N VAL A 472 -8.39 5.84 -4.04
CA VAL A 472 -8.43 6.12 -5.47
C VAL A 472 -8.37 4.83 -6.27
N LEU A 473 -9.29 4.69 -7.22
CA LEU A 473 -9.21 3.71 -8.31
C LEU A 473 -8.47 4.36 -9.47
N TYR A 474 -7.27 3.88 -9.78
CA TYR A 474 -6.54 4.28 -10.98
C TYR A 474 -6.88 3.34 -12.11
N ILE A 475 -7.30 3.91 -13.24
CA ILE A 475 -7.41 3.19 -14.51
C ILE A 475 -6.31 3.74 -15.42
N TYR A 476 -5.42 2.86 -15.85
CA TYR A 476 -4.30 3.21 -16.71
C TYR A 476 -4.10 2.16 -17.79
N GLU A 477 -3.36 2.52 -18.82
CA GLU A 477 -3.04 1.59 -19.91
C GLU A 477 -1.61 1.07 -19.72
N SER A 478 -1.43 -0.23 -19.87
CA SER A 478 -0.14 -0.93 -19.90
C SER A 478 -0.14 -1.93 -21.06
N GLU A 479 0.82 -1.79 -21.98
CA GLU A 479 1.00 -2.68 -23.14
C GLU A 479 -0.26 -2.96 -23.98
N GLY A 480 -1.09 -1.94 -24.17
CA GLY A 480 -2.34 -2.01 -24.92
C GLY A 480 -3.53 -2.55 -24.12
N GLN A 481 -3.36 -2.91 -22.85
CA GLN A 481 -4.41 -3.39 -21.95
C GLN A 481 -4.71 -2.35 -20.85
N LEU A 482 -5.96 -2.24 -20.42
CA LEU A 482 -6.29 -1.42 -19.25
C LEU A 482 -6.01 -2.18 -17.97
N HIS A 483 -5.44 -1.49 -16.98
CA HIS A 483 -5.19 -2.00 -15.65
C HIS A 483 -5.99 -1.19 -14.63
N ALA A 484 -6.40 -1.84 -13.55
CA ALA A 484 -6.98 -1.21 -12.37
C ALA A 484 -6.01 -1.35 -11.20
N LEU A 485 -5.53 -0.24 -10.66
CA LEU A 485 -4.91 -0.19 -9.33
C LEU A 485 -5.98 0.27 -8.33
N ILE A 486 -6.38 -0.65 -7.46
CA ILE A 486 -7.47 -0.49 -6.49
C ILE A 486 -6.97 -0.76 -5.07
N GLU A 487 -7.55 -0.05 -4.09
CA GLU A 487 -7.11 -0.10 -2.69
C GLU A 487 -5.60 0.17 -2.55
N TRP A 488 -5.05 1.08 -3.37
CA TRP A 488 -3.65 1.56 -3.41
C TRP A 488 -2.57 0.56 -3.80
N PHE A 489 -2.85 -0.74 -3.72
CA PHE A 489 -1.79 -1.76 -3.79
C PHE A 489 -2.06 -2.88 -4.78
N PHE A 490 -3.33 -3.12 -5.14
CA PHE A 490 -3.69 -4.27 -5.97
C PHE A 490 -3.88 -3.83 -7.41
N GLU A 491 -2.92 -4.23 -8.24
CA GLU A 491 -2.94 -4.04 -9.68
C GLU A 491 -3.54 -5.27 -10.36
N TYR A 492 -4.48 -5.04 -11.27
CA TYR A 492 -5.12 -6.09 -12.07
C TYR A 492 -5.24 -5.69 -13.55
N PRO A 493 -4.80 -6.54 -14.49
CA PRO A 493 -5.10 -6.38 -15.90
C PRO A 493 -6.59 -6.66 -16.12
N LEU A 494 -7.28 -5.71 -16.75
CA LEU A 494 -8.71 -5.79 -17.04
C LEU A 494 -8.96 -6.47 -18.38
N GLU A 495 -9.85 -7.45 -18.41
CA GLU A 495 -10.30 -8.11 -19.64
C GLU A 495 -11.45 -7.31 -20.26
N ARG A 496 -11.32 -6.86 -21.50
CA ARG A 496 -12.43 -6.19 -22.22
C ARG A 496 -13.48 -7.23 -22.62
N ILE A 497 -14.72 -7.03 -22.18
CA ILE A 497 -15.86 -7.90 -22.49
C ILE A 497 -16.78 -7.28 -23.55
N ALA A 498 -16.97 -5.96 -23.50
CA ALA A 498 -17.70 -5.17 -24.48
C ALA A 498 -17.20 -3.71 -24.45
N ASP A 499 -17.82 -2.83 -25.24
CA ASP A 499 -17.54 -1.39 -25.18
C ASP A 499 -17.83 -0.87 -23.76
N ASP A 500 -16.85 -0.17 -23.18
CA ASP A 500 -16.91 0.37 -21.82
C ASP A 500 -17.21 -0.65 -20.71
N LEU A 501 -17.04 -1.95 -20.98
CA LEU A 501 -17.28 -3.03 -20.03
C LEU A 501 -16.09 -3.96 -19.94
N TYR A 502 -15.53 -4.02 -18.73
CA TYR A 502 -14.34 -4.80 -18.42
C TYR A 502 -14.62 -5.77 -17.28
N ARG A 503 -13.80 -6.80 -17.15
CA ARG A 503 -13.87 -7.81 -16.09
C ARG A 503 -12.54 -7.94 -15.39
N PHE A 504 -12.59 -8.05 -14.06
CA PHE A 504 -11.44 -8.38 -13.23
C PHE A 504 -11.04 -9.86 -13.39
N PRO A 505 -9.75 -10.19 -13.37
CA PRO A 505 -9.29 -11.56 -13.55
C PRO A 505 -9.67 -12.43 -12.35
N TYR A 506 -9.74 -13.75 -12.57
CA TYR A 506 -10.22 -14.71 -11.57
C TYR A 506 -9.44 -14.71 -10.24
N HIS A 507 -8.14 -14.44 -10.27
CA HIS A 507 -7.29 -14.42 -9.06
C HIS A 507 -7.32 -13.08 -8.32
N SER A 508 -8.07 -12.09 -8.81
CA SER A 508 -8.19 -10.78 -8.16
C SER A 508 -9.09 -10.79 -6.92
N LEU A 509 -8.98 -9.73 -6.11
CA LEU A 509 -9.92 -9.46 -5.01
C LEU A 509 -11.37 -9.39 -5.50
N TYR A 510 -11.59 -8.91 -6.73
CA TYR A 510 -12.89 -8.74 -7.37
C TYR A 510 -13.15 -9.82 -8.42
N ALA A 511 -12.66 -11.05 -8.19
CA ALA A 511 -12.72 -12.16 -9.13
C ALA A 511 -14.03 -12.23 -9.94
N GLU A 512 -13.91 -12.10 -11.27
CA GLU A 512 -14.98 -12.14 -12.28
C GLU A 512 -16.04 -11.02 -12.19
N GLU A 513 -15.89 -10.05 -11.30
CA GLU A 513 -16.76 -8.86 -11.25
C GLU A 513 -16.44 -7.91 -12.41
N THR A 514 -17.44 -7.15 -12.80
CA THR A 514 -17.38 -6.25 -13.95
C THR A 514 -17.24 -4.79 -13.56
N LEU A 515 -16.42 -4.06 -14.32
CA LEU A 515 -16.22 -2.63 -14.22
C LEU A 515 -16.78 -1.98 -15.48
N LYS A 516 -17.86 -1.21 -15.33
CA LYS A 516 -18.55 -0.52 -16.43
C LYS A 516 -18.32 0.98 -16.38
N PHE A 517 -17.86 1.57 -17.47
CA PHE A 517 -17.68 3.01 -17.59
C PHE A 517 -18.92 3.69 -18.17
N ALA A 518 -19.19 4.92 -17.72
CA ALA A 518 -20.13 5.81 -18.38
C ALA A 518 -19.40 7.07 -18.84
N ARG A 519 -19.65 7.51 -20.08
CA ARG A 519 -18.96 8.63 -20.73
C ARG A 519 -19.84 9.86 -20.86
N ASP A 520 -19.20 11.01 -20.93
CA ASP A 520 -19.81 12.27 -21.37
C ASP A 520 -19.90 12.35 -22.92
N SER A 521 -20.37 13.48 -23.43
CA SER A 521 -20.51 13.73 -24.87
C SER A 521 -19.17 13.83 -25.62
N ASN A 522 -18.06 14.04 -24.90
CA ASN A 522 -16.72 14.14 -25.47
C ASN A 522 -16.01 12.77 -25.49
N GLY A 523 -16.67 11.71 -25.01
CA GLY A 523 -16.10 10.38 -24.91
C GLY A 523 -15.20 10.19 -23.69
N ARG A 524 -15.21 11.12 -22.73
CA ARG A 524 -14.47 10.98 -21.47
C ARG A 524 -15.34 10.27 -20.45
N ALA A 525 -14.84 9.22 -19.81
CA ALA A 525 -15.57 8.55 -18.74
C ALA A 525 -15.77 9.49 -17.55
N VAL A 526 -16.97 9.59 -17.00
CA VAL A 526 -17.28 10.40 -15.81
C VAL A 526 -17.45 9.55 -14.55
N GLU A 527 -17.58 8.23 -14.73
CA GLU A 527 -17.66 7.26 -13.65
C GLU A 527 -17.25 5.86 -14.12
N ALA A 528 -16.78 5.05 -13.16
CA ALA A 528 -16.57 3.63 -13.28
C ALA A 528 -17.45 2.91 -12.24
N ASN A 529 -18.26 1.95 -12.67
CA ASN A 529 -19.23 1.23 -11.85
C ASN A 529 -18.78 -0.22 -11.67
N LEU A 530 -18.44 -0.60 -10.44
CA LEU A 530 -18.05 -1.95 -10.04
C LEU A 530 -19.22 -2.62 -9.32
N GLU A 531 -20.00 -3.43 -10.04
CA GLU A 531 -21.14 -4.18 -9.50
C GLU A 531 -22.12 -3.34 -8.64
N GLY A 532 -22.34 -2.07 -9.02
CA GLY A 532 -23.19 -1.11 -8.31
C GLY A 532 -22.43 -0.06 -7.50
N ILE A 533 -21.14 -0.25 -7.25
CA ILE A 533 -20.28 0.73 -6.57
C ILE A 533 -19.80 1.76 -7.60
N VAL A 534 -20.20 3.02 -7.43
CA VAL A 534 -19.91 4.08 -8.40
C VAL A 534 -18.70 4.90 -7.96
N PHE A 535 -17.58 4.70 -8.66
CA PHE A 535 -16.40 5.53 -8.56
C PHE A 535 -16.54 6.72 -9.52
N LYS A 536 -16.82 7.91 -9.01
CA LYS A 536 -16.86 9.13 -9.83
C LYS A 536 -15.47 9.51 -10.29
N ARG A 537 -15.31 9.95 -11.55
CA ARG A 537 -14.02 10.49 -12.01
C ARG A 537 -13.64 11.67 -11.12
N ARG A 538 -12.39 11.65 -10.66
CA ARG A 538 -11.80 12.70 -9.82
C ARG A 538 -11.42 13.88 -10.70
N ASN A 539 -11.63 15.10 -10.21
CA ASN A 539 -11.23 16.31 -10.92
C ASN A 539 -9.79 16.66 -10.51
N ILE A 540 -8.82 16.30 -11.36
CA ILE A 540 -7.39 16.56 -11.12
C ILE A 540 -6.93 17.54 -12.19
N GLU A 541 -7.01 18.82 -11.85
CA GLU A 541 -6.60 19.90 -12.71
C GLU A 541 -5.07 20.02 -12.73
N PRO A 542 -4.46 20.32 -13.88
CA PRO A 542 -5.10 20.62 -15.15
C PRO A 542 -5.50 19.36 -15.92
N GLU A 543 -6.74 19.28 -16.41
CA GLU A 543 -7.08 18.28 -17.43
C GLU A 543 -6.66 18.76 -18.83
N ASP A 544 -6.53 17.82 -19.78
CA ASP A 544 -6.35 18.08 -21.22
C ASP A 544 -5.15 18.95 -21.63
N GLY A 545 -4.06 18.90 -20.85
CA GLY A 545 -2.80 19.57 -21.18
C GLY A 545 -2.79 21.08 -20.92
N ALA A 546 -3.78 21.60 -20.19
CA ALA A 546 -3.70 22.95 -19.65
C ALA A 546 -2.52 23.07 -18.66
N VAL A 547 -2.01 24.29 -18.47
CA VAL A 547 -0.99 24.55 -17.46
C VAL A 547 -1.68 24.72 -16.11
N PHE A 548 -1.17 24.03 -15.09
CA PHE A 548 -1.62 24.18 -13.71
C PHE A 548 -1.49 25.65 -13.28
N LYS A 549 -2.41 26.18 -12.47
CA LYS A 549 -2.35 27.58 -12.01
C LYS A 549 -2.69 27.66 -10.52
N ILE A 550 -1.94 28.48 -9.79
CA ILE A 550 -2.26 28.88 -8.43
C ILE A 550 -2.85 30.29 -8.40
N ILE A 551 -3.50 30.63 -7.28
CA ILE A 551 -3.82 32.02 -6.95
C ILE A 551 -2.70 32.53 -6.02
N PRO A 552 -1.85 33.49 -6.47
CA PRO A 552 -0.79 34.02 -5.62
C PRO A 552 -1.32 34.71 -4.36
N ARG A 553 -0.63 34.51 -3.23
CA ARG A 553 -0.99 35.12 -1.94
C ARG A 553 -0.88 36.65 -1.89
N ALA A 554 -0.13 37.22 -2.82
CA ALA A 554 0.07 38.66 -2.96
C ALA A 554 0.35 39.03 -4.42
N PRO A 555 0.15 40.31 -4.81
CA PRO A 555 0.46 40.76 -6.16
C PRO A 555 1.94 40.51 -6.52
N ILE A 556 2.18 39.89 -7.68
CA ILE A 556 3.53 39.47 -8.11
C ILE A 556 4.51 40.64 -8.18
N ASP A 557 4.08 41.84 -8.60
CA ASP A 557 4.94 43.03 -8.61
C ASP A 557 5.42 43.45 -7.21
N SER A 558 4.58 43.28 -6.19
CA SER A 558 4.97 43.56 -4.81
C SER A 558 5.97 42.52 -4.31
N LEU A 559 5.73 41.24 -4.61
CA LEU A 559 6.64 40.15 -4.26
C LEU A 559 8.00 40.32 -4.96
N ARG A 560 8.00 40.73 -6.24
CA ARG A 560 9.23 41.00 -7.01
C ARG A 560 10.07 42.06 -6.34
N ARG A 561 9.47 43.19 -5.95
CA ARG A 561 10.17 44.27 -5.26
C ARG A 561 10.76 43.80 -3.92
N LEU A 562 9.97 43.12 -3.09
CA LEU A 562 10.44 42.61 -1.80
C LEU A 562 11.56 41.58 -1.94
N ALA A 563 11.47 40.70 -2.94
CA ALA A 563 12.51 39.71 -3.21
C ALA A 563 13.80 40.33 -3.74
N MET A 564 13.70 41.37 -4.59
CA MET A 564 14.85 42.16 -5.07
C MET A 564 15.58 42.93 -3.95
N GLU A 565 14.84 43.36 -2.92
CA GLU A 565 15.39 44.06 -1.75
C GLU A 565 16.00 43.10 -0.71
N ALA A 566 15.72 41.79 -0.83
CA ALA A 566 16.23 40.76 0.06
C ALA A 566 17.57 40.19 -0.42
N SER A 567 18.32 39.60 0.53
CA SER A 567 19.56 38.87 0.25
C SER A 567 19.39 37.38 0.50
N PRO A 568 20.10 36.51 -0.25
CA PRO A 568 20.20 35.09 0.08
C PRO A 568 20.67 34.85 1.52
N PRO A 569 20.33 33.69 2.13
CA PRO A 569 20.86 33.34 3.44
C PRO A 569 22.39 33.27 3.38
N GLU A 570 23.05 33.69 4.46
CA GLU A 570 24.50 33.56 4.58
C GLU A 570 24.88 32.08 4.74
N GLU A 571 25.92 31.66 4.02
CA GLU A 571 26.43 30.28 4.09
C GLU A 571 27.85 30.26 4.62
N GLU A 572 28.10 29.37 5.59
CA GLU A 572 29.45 29.05 6.06
C GLU A 572 29.95 27.80 5.33
N GLY A 573 31.12 27.88 4.69
CA GLY A 573 31.70 26.74 3.99
C GLY A 573 32.78 27.11 2.98
N VAL A 574 33.51 26.10 2.50
CA VAL A 574 34.41 26.24 1.36
C VAL A 574 33.65 25.80 0.11
N PHE A 575 33.23 26.77 -0.69
CA PHE A 575 32.51 26.52 -1.93
C PHE A 575 33.42 26.65 -3.15
N ARG A 576 33.04 25.97 -4.23
CA ARG A 576 33.64 26.12 -5.55
C ARG A 576 33.16 27.44 -6.17
N ASP A 577 33.97 27.98 -7.07
CA ASP A 577 33.59 29.14 -7.87
C ASP A 577 32.38 28.80 -8.75
N ILE A 578 31.51 29.80 -8.96
CA ILE A 578 30.38 29.72 -9.87
C ILE A 578 30.92 29.82 -11.31
N ASP A 579 30.63 28.82 -12.13
CA ASP A 579 30.99 28.74 -13.55
C ASP A 579 29.77 28.28 -14.33
N LEU A 580 28.82 29.20 -14.51
CA LEU A 580 27.58 28.95 -15.23
C LEU A 580 27.82 28.96 -16.74
N VAL A 581 27.35 27.91 -17.41
CA VAL A 581 27.47 27.70 -18.86
C VAL A 581 26.09 27.67 -19.48
N GLU A 582 25.89 28.43 -20.56
CA GLU A 582 24.65 28.40 -21.33
C GLU A 582 24.53 27.09 -22.10
N LEU A 583 23.41 26.39 -21.92
CA LEU A 583 23.25 25.02 -22.43
C LEU A 583 23.26 24.94 -23.96
N THR A 584 22.63 25.90 -24.65
CA THR A 584 22.58 25.96 -26.11
C THR A 584 23.94 26.29 -26.75
N SER A 585 24.89 26.83 -25.98
CA SER A 585 26.27 27.02 -26.45
C SER A 585 27.05 25.70 -26.54
N LEU A 586 26.61 24.67 -25.83
CA LEU A 586 27.21 23.33 -25.85
C LEU A 586 26.65 22.47 -27.00
N ASP A 587 25.34 22.51 -27.22
CA ASP A 587 24.66 21.88 -28.35
C ASP A 587 23.38 22.66 -28.68
N GLU A 588 23.30 23.26 -29.88
CA GLU A 588 22.16 24.07 -30.34
C GLU A 588 20.87 23.24 -30.52
N THR A 589 20.96 21.90 -30.47
CA THR A 589 19.79 20.99 -30.57
C THR A 589 19.10 20.74 -29.22
N ILE A 590 19.65 21.24 -28.11
CA ILE A 590 18.94 21.32 -26.84
C ILE A 590 17.84 22.39 -26.97
N LYS A 591 16.57 21.97 -26.87
CA LYS A 591 15.44 22.90 -26.97
C LYS A 591 15.24 23.64 -25.67
N LEU A 592 14.85 24.90 -25.77
CA LEU A 592 14.47 25.73 -24.63
C LEU A 592 12.98 26.02 -24.69
N ASP A 593 12.28 25.71 -23.61
CA ASP A 593 10.91 26.09 -23.34
C ASP A 593 10.85 26.70 -21.94
N ILE A 594 11.59 27.80 -21.75
CA ILE A 594 11.80 28.40 -20.43
C ILE A 594 10.49 29.02 -19.92
N ARG A 595 9.74 28.26 -19.14
CA ARG A 595 8.35 28.58 -18.75
C ARG A 595 8.26 29.88 -17.96
N TYR A 596 9.26 30.17 -17.15
CA TYR A 596 9.32 31.39 -16.36
C TYR A 596 9.78 32.63 -17.16
N ALA A 597 10.16 32.48 -18.43
CA ALA A 597 10.33 33.61 -19.37
C ALA A 597 9.03 33.98 -20.12
N THR A 598 7.95 33.22 -19.89
CA THR A 598 6.62 33.45 -20.48
C THR A 598 5.56 33.47 -19.38
N ARG A 599 4.27 33.56 -19.75
CA ARG A 599 3.15 33.38 -18.82
C ARG A 599 2.69 31.92 -18.70
N ASP A 600 3.34 31.02 -19.42
CA ASP A 600 2.99 29.61 -19.50
C ASP A 600 3.58 28.78 -18.35
N ASN A 601 3.34 29.25 -17.12
CA ASN A 601 3.77 28.66 -15.84
C ASN A 601 2.67 28.79 -14.78
N PHE A 602 2.88 28.20 -13.60
CA PHE A 602 1.87 28.12 -12.54
C PHE A 602 1.38 29.45 -11.95
N MET A 603 2.05 30.57 -12.21
CA MET A 603 1.68 31.90 -11.69
C MET A 603 1.14 32.87 -12.75
N ASP A 604 1.09 32.48 -14.02
CA ASP A 604 0.65 33.35 -15.14
C ASP A 604 1.45 34.67 -15.27
N GLU A 605 2.73 34.66 -14.87
CA GLU A 605 3.60 35.83 -14.88
C GLU A 605 5.01 35.55 -15.39
N VAL A 606 5.69 36.61 -15.85
CA VAL A 606 7.07 36.53 -16.38
C VAL A 606 8.07 36.83 -15.26
N PHE A 607 9.02 35.92 -15.03
CA PHE A 607 10.07 36.06 -14.00
C PHE A 607 11.47 36.26 -14.62
N TYR A 608 11.72 35.69 -15.80
CA TYR A 608 12.96 35.91 -16.55
C TYR A 608 12.71 36.81 -17.75
N THR A 609 13.65 37.70 -18.05
CA THR A 609 13.58 38.60 -19.21
C THR A 609 14.15 37.96 -20.49
N GLN A 610 14.83 36.82 -20.36
CA GLN A 610 15.52 36.12 -21.44
C GLN A 610 15.18 34.63 -21.42
N THR A 611 14.98 34.04 -22.59
CA THR A 611 14.79 32.60 -22.80
C THR A 611 16.16 31.92 -22.91
N ARG A 612 16.91 31.89 -21.80
CA ARG A 612 18.22 31.24 -21.69
C ARG A 612 18.20 30.23 -20.54
N ALA A 613 19.04 29.21 -20.60
CA ALA A 613 19.22 28.24 -19.51
C ALA A 613 20.70 28.03 -19.24
N PHE A 614 21.07 28.01 -17.97
CA PHE A 614 22.44 27.83 -17.52
C PHE A 614 22.53 26.73 -16.46
N LEU A 615 23.67 26.04 -16.41
CA LEU A 615 24.04 25.16 -15.30
C LEU A 615 25.52 25.37 -14.96
N GLN A 616 25.95 24.96 -13.77
CA GLN A 616 27.38 24.84 -13.46
C GLN A 616 28.04 23.95 -14.51
N ARG A 617 29.24 24.31 -14.99
CA ARG A 617 29.92 23.59 -16.08
C ARG A 617 29.88 22.06 -15.96
N PRO A 618 30.21 21.44 -14.80
CA PRO A 618 30.13 19.97 -14.69
C PRO A 618 28.70 19.42 -14.86
N ALA A 619 27.69 20.13 -14.39
CA ALA A 619 26.29 19.75 -14.58
C ALA A 619 25.85 19.97 -16.04
N ALA A 620 26.29 21.05 -16.69
CA ALA A 620 26.02 21.32 -18.10
C ALA A 620 26.64 20.26 -19.02
N GLU A 621 27.89 19.86 -18.76
CA GLU A 621 28.58 18.78 -19.48
C GLU A 621 27.91 17.41 -19.26
N ALA A 622 27.45 17.14 -18.04
CA ALA A 622 26.67 15.93 -17.75
C ALA A 622 25.33 15.91 -18.51
N LEU A 623 24.60 17.05 -18.52
CA LEU A 623 23.35 17.18 -19.28
C LEU A 623 23.59 16.99 -20.78
N LEU A 624 24.70 17.51 -21.32
CA LEU A 624 25.09 17.29 -22.70
C LEU A 624 25.29 15.80 -23.00
N SER A 625 25.94 15.06 -22.09
CA SER A 625 26.10 13.62 -22.22
C SER A 625 24.75 12.90 -22.26
N ALA A 626 23.84 13.24 -21.35
CA ALA A 626 22.47 12.72 -21.34
C ALA A 626 21.73 13.02 -22.66
N HIS A 627 21.79 14.28 -23.11
CA HIS A 627 21.18 14.72 -24.37
C HIS A 627 21.70 13.94 -25.59
N GLN A 628 23.00 13.66 -25.64
CA GLN A 628 23.61 12.90 -26.72
C GLN A 628 23.18 11.43 -26.69
N SER A 629 23.10 10.81 -25.50
CA SER A 629 22.62 9.43 -25.34
C SER A 629 21.17 9.27 -25.80
N LEU A 630 20.30 10.25 -25.58
CA LEU A 630 18.90 10.20 -26.01
C LEU A 630 18.70 10.08 -27.53
N LYS A 631 19.69 10.52 -28.33
CA LYS A 631 19.60 10.46 -29.79
C LYS A 631 19.44 9.04 -30.33
N GLN A 632 19.99 8.03 -29.64
CA GLN A 632 19.84 6.62 -30.03
C GLN A 632 18.40 6.10 -29.83
N PHE A 633 17.65 6.74 -28.94
CA PHE A 633 16.25 6.43 -28.68
C PHE A 633 15.28 7.29 -29.49
N GLY A 634 15.79 8.20 -30.33
CA GLY A 634 14.98 9.10 -31.15
C GLY A 634 14.48 10.35 -30.43
N TYR A 635 15.05 10.69 -29.26
CA TYR A 635 14.65 11.84 -28.45
C TYR A 635 15.76 12.88 -28.30
N GLY A 636 15.34 14.12 -28.05
CA GLY A 636 16.19 15.19 -27.51
C GLY A 636 15.60 15.76 -26.23
N LEU A 637 16.35 16.66 -25.58
CA LEU A 637 15.91 17.32 -24.34
C LEU A 637 15.28 18.67 -24.65
N VAL A 638 14.16 18.95 -23.98
CA VAL A 638 13.61 20.29 -23.82
C VAL A 638 13.82 20.75 -22.37
N VAL A 639 14.37 21.95 -22.19
CA VAL A 639 14.66 22.53 -20.87
C VAL A 639 13.58 23.54 -20.51
N TYR A 640 12.94 23.31 -19.36
CA TYR A 640 11.91 24.18 -18.78
C TYR A 640 12.49 25.19 -17.79
N ASP A 641 13.48 24.77 -16.99
CA ASP A 641 14.24 25.64 -16.10
C ASP A 641 15.64 25.08 -15.81
N GLY A 642 16.56 25.96 -15.41
CA GLY A 642 17.94 25.61 -15.06
C GLY A 642 18.40 26.39 -13.83
N TYR A 643 19.49 27.14 -13.95
CA TYR A 643 19.87 28.13 -12.95
C TYR A 643 18.73 29.13 -12.72
N ARG A 644 18.20 29.17 -11.50
CA ARG A 644 17.19 30.11 -11.03
C ARG A 644 17.86 31.09 -10.08
N PRO A 645 17.77 32.42 -10.24
CA PRO A 645 18.29 33.34 -9.23
C PRO A 645 17.52 33.19 -7.91
N TRP A 646 18.19 33.27 -6.75
CA TRP A 646 17.57 33.07 -5.43
C TRP A 646 16.32 33.93 -5.18
N TYR A 647 16.30 35.19 -5.64
CA TYR A 647 15.13 36.06 -5.47
C TYR A 647 13.87 35.48 -6.15
N VAL A 648 14.00 34.72 -7.24
CA VAL A 648 12.87 34.08 -7.93
C VAL A 648 12.33 32.94 -7.08
N THR A 649 13.20 32.12 -6.48
CA THR A 649 12.79 31.11 -5.47
C THR A 649 12.03 31.76 -4.32
N LYS A 650 12.51 32.91 -3.83
CA LYS A 650 11.81 33.67 -2.80
C LYS A 650 10.43 34.13 -3.25
N MET A 651 10.29 34.62 -4.49
CA MET A 651 8.99 34.98 -5.05
C MET A 651 8.06 33.76 -5.13
N PHE A 652 8.56 32.61 -5.58
CA PHE A 652 7.77 31.37 -5.69
C PHE A 652 7.23 30.98 -4.32
N TYR A 653 8.09 30.94 -3.30
CA TYR A 653 7.70 30.58 -1.94
C TYR A 653 6.73 31.57 -1.28
N ASP A 654 6.95 32.87 -1.45
CA ASP A 654 6.09 33.91 -0.88
C ASP A 654 4.73 33.98 -1.60
N ALA A 655 4.69 33.69 -2.91
CA ALA A 655 3.47 33.65 -3.71
C ALA A 655 2.61 32.40 -3.44
N THR A 656 3.24 31.26 -3.17
CA THR A 656 2.56 29.95 -3.09
C THR A 656 1.74 29.82 -1.79
N PRO A 657 0.48 29.36 -1.88
CA PRO A 657 -0.35 28.98 -0.72
C PRO A 657 0.35 28.01 0.23
N ASP A 658 0.05 28.08 1.53
CA ASP A 658 0.76 27.31 2.57
C ASP A 658 0.66 25.79 2.37
N ASP A 659 -0.49 25.32 1.89
CA ASP A 659 -0.79 23.92 1.55
C ASP A 659 -0.03 23.41 0.34
N LEU A 660 0.38 24.29 -0.59
CA LEU A 660 1.13 23.93 -1.79
C LEU A 660 2.64 24.21 -1.69
N ARG A 661 3.10 24.76 -0.56
CA ARG A 661 4.52 25.15 -0.39
C ARG A 661 5.51 24.00 -0.44
N HIS A 662 5.06 22.76 -0.25
CA HIS A 662 5.93 21.60 -0.37
C HIS A 662 6.44 21.36 -1.80
N PHE A 663 5.76 21.90 -2.83
CA PHE A 663 6.22 21.90 -4.23
C PHE A 663 7.23 23.00 -4.57
N VAL A 664 7.52 23.93 -3.65
CA VAL A 664 8.48 25.02 -3.92
C VAL A 664 9.56 25.10 -2.85
N ALA A 665 10.80 25.29 -3.28
CA ALA A 665 11.93 25.33 -2.36
C ALA A 665 11.80 26.48 -1.34
N ASN A 666 12.09 26.19 -0.07
CA ASN A 666 12.14 27.21 0.98
C ASN A 666 13.39 28.09 0.79
N PRO A 667 13.24 29.41 0.53
CA PRO A 667 14.36 30.30 0.24
C PRO A 667 15.33 30.46 1.41
N ALA A 668 14.91 30.16 2.65
CA ALA A 668 15.79 30.17 3.81
C ALA A 668 16.92 29.13 3.72
N ASN A 669 16.74 28.07 2.93
CA ASN A 669 17.73 27.02 2.70
C ASN A 669 18.41 27.13 1.32
N GLY A 670 17.97 28.08 0.49
CA GLY A 670 18.25 28.10 -0.95
C GLY A 670 17.63 26.90 -1.70
N SER A 671 17.93 26.78 -2.99
CA SER A 671 17.55 25.62 -3.81
C SER A 671 18.73 25.14 -4.65
N ARG A 672 18.64 23.92 -5.20
CA ARG A 672 19.67 23.41 -6.13
C ARG A 672 19.67 24.16 -7.46
N HIS A 673 18.52 24.68 -7.90
CA HIS A 673 18.47 25.63 -9.02
C HIS A 673 19.29 26.89 -8.73
N ASN A 674 19.23 27.43 -7.51
CA ASN A 674 20.02 28.62 -7.14
C ASN A 674 21.52 28.36 -7.06
N ARG A 675 21.94 27.10 -7.08
CA ARG A 675 23.36 26.71 -7.14
C ARG A 675 23.81 26.39 -8.56
N GLY A 676 22.90 26.43 -9.55
CA GLY A 676 23.14 26.01 -10.93
C GLY A 676 23.31 24.49 -11.08
N CYS A 677 22.78 23.71 -10.13
CA CYS A 677 22.95 22.26 -10.07
C CYS A 677 21.61 21.51 -10.11
N ALA A 678 20.53 22.14 -10.54
CA ALA A 678 19.28 21.48 -10.86
C ALA A 678 18.77 21.93 -12.22
N VAL A 679 18.03 21.05 -12.88
CA VAL A 679 17.43 21.29 -14.19
C VAL A 679 16.05 20.65 -14.24
N ASP A 680 15.10 21.38 -14.81
CA ASP A 680 13.75 20.90 -15.11
C ASP A 680 13.65 20.64 -16.61
N ILE A 681 13.30 19.41 -17.00
CA ILE A 681 13.40 18.95 -18.38
C ILE A 681 12.26 18.01 -18.80
N GLY A 682 12.08 17.90 -20.12
CA GLY A 682 11.26 16.89 -20.76
C GLY A 682 11.93 16.32 -22.01
N LEU A 683 11.23 15.41 -22.68
CA LEU A 683 11.66 14.83 -23.95
C LEU A 683 10.92 15.48 -25.12
N TYR A 684 11.57 15.52 -26.28
CA TYR A 684 10.93 15.81 -27.57
C TYR A 684 11.36 14.79 -28.62
N TYR A 685 10.48 14.47 -29.57
CA TYR A 685 10.81 13.56 -30.66
C TYR A 685 11.73 14.23 -31.68
N LEU A 686 12.85 13.61 -32.02
CA LEU A 686 13.74 14.12 -33.08
C LEU A 686 13.07 14.10 -34.46
N SER A 687 12.10 13.22 -34.67
CA SER A 687 11.40 13.03 -35.94
C SER A 687 10.40 14.15 -36.25
N SER A 688 9.58 14.55 -35.28
CA SER A 688 8.54 15.58 -35.45
C SER A 688 8.92 16.92 -34.84
N GLY A 689 9.80 16.91 -33.83
CA GLY A 689 10.10 18.07 -33.01
C GLY A 689 9.06 18.37 -31.93
N GLU A 690 8.02 17.56 -31.80
CA GLU A 690 6.98 17.72 -30.78
C GLU A 690 7.46 17.25 -29.41
N ILE A 691 6.95 17.87 -28.34
CA ILE A 691 7.22 17.46 -26.96
C ILE A 691 6.54 16.11 -26.72
N ALA A 692 7.28 15.17 -26.14
CA ALA A 692 6.77 13.85 -25.82
C ALA A 692 5.81 13.93 -24.62
N ALA A 693 4.73 13.14 -24.67
CA ALA A 693 3.75 13.11 -23.60
C ALA A 693 4.36 12.56 -22.29
N SER A 694 3.89 13.07 -21.16
CA SER A 694 4.26 12.60 -19.82
C SER A 694 3.01 12.37 -18.96
N VAL A 695 3.20 11.81 -17.77
CA VAL A 695 2.13 11.45 -16.83
C VAL A 695 1.38 12.66 -16.28
N SER A 696 2.00 13.84 -16.32
CA SER A 696 1.45 15.13 -15.92
C SER A 696 2.02 16.27 -16.78
N GLY A 697 1.47 17.48 -16.63
CA GLY A 697 2.14 18.68 -17.14
C GLY A 697 3.37 19.05 -16.30
N TYR A 698 4.27 19.86 -16.87
CA TYR A 698 5.32 20.56 -16.10
C TYR A 698 4.68 21.60 -15.17
N ASP A 699 5.31 21.88 -14.02
CA ASP A 699 4.85 22.84 -13.01
C ASP A 699 3.48 22.48 -12.39
N GLU A 700 3.10 21.20 -12.43
CA GLU A 700 1.85 20.70 -11.88
C GLU A 700 1.99 20.34 -10.39
N PHE A 701 1.15 20.91 -9.51
CA PHE A 701 1.18 20.61 -8.07
C PHE A 701 0.12 19.58 -7.68
N THR A 702 0.17 18.42 -8.33
CA THR A 702 -0.70 17.28 -8.01
C THR A 702 0.13 16.00 -7.87
N PRO A 703 -0.42 14.91 -7.29
CA PRO A 703 0.27 13.63 -7.23
C PRO A 703 0.72 13.07 -8.59
N ARG A 704 0.16 13.52 -9.71
CA ARG A 704 0.61 13.11 -11.06
C ARG A 704 2.04 13.56 -11.36
N ALA A 705 2.53 14.58 -10.67
CA ALA A 705 3.90 15.07 -10.79
C ALA A 705 4.94 14.10 -10.21
N TYR A 706 4.53 13.19 -9.33
CA TYR A 706 5.46 12.33 -8.60
C TYR A 706 6.17 11.37 -9.55
N SER A 707 7.47 11.13 -9.30
CA SER A 707 8.31 10.33 -10.19
C SER A 707 7.88 8.86 -10.26
N ASP A 708 7.16 8.38 -9.24
CA ASP A 708 6.62 7.02 -9.17
C ASP A 708 5.09 6.96 -9.35
N TYR A 709 4.45 8.03 -9.86
CA TYR A 709 3.01 8.03 -10.15
C TYR A 709 2.59 6.82 -11.03
N PRO A 710 1.59 6.02 -10.62
CA PRO A 710 1.26 4.76 -11.30
C PRO A 710 0.39 4.92 -12.56
N GLY A 711 -0.32 6.05 -12.70
CA GLY A 711 -1.33 6.22 -13.74
C GLY A 711 -0.79 6.52 -15.15
N GLY A 712 -1.69 6.98 -16.03
CA GLY A 712 -1.36 7.41 -17.40
C GLY A 712 -1.25 6.28 -18.43
N SER A 713 -0.69 6.57 -19.60
CA SER A 713 -0.39 5.57 -20.63
C SER A 713 0.99 4.94 -20.40
N SER A 714 1.20 3.72 -20.91
CA SER A 714 2.51 3.07 -20.97
C SER A 714 3.56 3.94 -21.68
N GLU A 715 3.19 4.65 -22.75
CA GLU A 715 4.08 5.58 -23.46
C GLU A 715 4.55 6.73 -22.56
N ALA A 716 3.64 7.42 -21.88
CA ALA A 716 3.96 8.48 -20.92
C ALA A 716 4.88 8.00 -19.79
N ARG A 717 4.63 6.82 -19.22
CA ARG A 717 5.51 6.23 -18.20
C ARG A 717 6.86 5.88 -18.81
N TYR A 718 6.92 5.31 -20.01
CA TYR A 718 8.18 5.03 -20.72
C TYR A 718 9.03 6.29 -20.92
N HIS A 719 8.45 7.42 -21.31
CA HIS A 719 9.20 8.67 -21.46
C HIS A 719 9.77 9.16 -20.13
N ARG A 720 9.00 9.06 -19.04
CA ARG A 720 9.47 9.39 -17.70
C ARG A 720 10.64 8.50 -17.28
N GLU A 721 10.51 7.19 -17.47
CA GLU A 721 11.57 6.24 -17.09
C GLU A 721 12.83 6.42 -17.94
N LEU A 722 12.70 6.55 -19.26
CA LEU A 722 13.82 6.81 -20.15
C LEU A 722 14.57 8.09 -19.77
N LEU A 723 13.82 9.16 -19.46
CA LEU A 723 14.40 10.42 -19.01
C LEU A 723 15.17 10.24 -17.70
N ARG A 724 14.57 9.54 -16.73
CA ARG A 724 15.20 9.24 -15.45
C ARG A 724 16.49 8.45 -15.62
N ASP A 725 16.46 7.34 -16.35
CA ASP A 725 17.59 6.43 -16.53
C ASP A 725 18.80 7.15 -17.13
N VAL A 726 18.59 7.90 -18.21
CA VAL A 726 19.67 8.63 -18.89
C VAL A 726 20.24 9.75 -18.02
N MET A 727 19.39 10.43 -17.25
CA MET A 727 19.83 11.49 -16.33
C MET A 727 20.60 10.93 -15.14
N GLU A 728 20.15 9.82 -14.54
CA GLU A 728 20.85 9.16 -13.44
C GLU A 728 22.20 8.56 -13.89
N GLU A 729 22.29 8.03 -15.10
CA GLU A 729 23.56 7.59 -15.70
C GLU A 729 24.54 8.76 -15.87
N ALA A 730 24.03 9.95 -16.23
CA ALA A 730 24.82 11.18 -16.31
C ALA A 730 25.20 11.77 -14.93
N GLY A 731 24.71 11.20 -13.83
CA GLY A 731 25.04 11.61 -12.47
C GLY A 731 24.09 12.64 -11.86
N PHE A 732 22.84 12.68 -12.34
CA PHE A 732 21.75 13.36 -11.68
C PHE A 732 20.95 12.41 -10.77
N THR A 733 20.01 12.95 -10.00
CA THR A 733 19.01 12.19 -9.24
C THR A 733 17.67 12.91 -9.38
N VAL A 734 16.61 12.16 -9.69
CA VAL A 734 15.26 12.73 -9.79
C VAL A 734 14.74 13.15 -8.41
N TYR A 735 14.02 14.26 -8.35
CA TYR A 735 13.28 14.63 -7.14
C TYR A 735 11.96 13.85 -7.06
N GLU A 736 11.68 13.20 -5.93
CA GLU A 736 10.58 12.23 -5.81
C GLU A 736 9.19 12.83 -6.12
N ALA A 737 8.99 14.11 -5.82
CA ALA A 737 7.73 14.81 -6.06
C ALA A 737 7.59 15.39 -7.48
N GLU A 738 8.64 15.38 -8.29
CA GLU A 738 8.66 16.05 -9.60
C GLU A 738 9.44 15.21 -10.62
N TRP A 739 8.73 14.50 -11.50
CA TRP A 739 9.34 13.61 -12.50
C TRP A 739 10.26 14.32 -13.50
N TRP A 740 10.12 15.64 -13.65
CA TRP A 740 10.92 16.48 -14.56
C TRP A 740 12.17 17.08 -13.90
N HIS A 741 12.29 17.04 -12.57
CA HIS A 741 13.31 17.77 -11.82
C HIS A 741 14.51 16.88 -11.47
N PHE A 742 15.70 17.31 -11.84
CA PHE A 742 16.92 16.54 -11.67
C PHE A 742 18.02 17.34 -10.96
N ASP A 743 18.48 16.80 -9.83
CA ASP A 743 19.57 17.33 -9.02
C ASP A 743 20.92 16.73 -9.44
N PHE A 744 21.89 17.58 -9.79
CA PHE A 744 23.25 17.14 -10.11
C PHE A 744 24.03 16.76 -8.84
N LYS A 745 24.74 15.64 -8.89
CA LYS A 745 25.59 15.20 -7.77
C LYS A 745 26.61 16.26 -7.38
N GLY A 746 26.79 16.45 -6.07
CA GLY A 746 27.76 17.42 -5.55
C GLY A 746 27.29 18.87 -5.55
N TRP A 747 25.99 19.13 -5.73
CA TRP A 747 25.37 20.47 -5.64
C TRP A 747 25.76 21.25 -4.37
N HIS A 748 25.98 20.55 -3.25
CA HIS A 748 26.36 21.13 -1.95
C HIS A 748 27.74 21.80 -1.94
N HIS A 749 28.56 21.59 -2.98
CA HIS A 749 29.86 22.25 -3.11
C HIS A 749 29.79 23.64 -3.74
N TYR A 750 28.61 24.10 -4.18
CA TYR A 750 28.43 25.41 -4.84
C TYR A 750 27.59 26.32 -3.95
N PRO A 751 27.87 27.63 -3.89
CA PRO A 751 27.13 28.54 -3.04
C PRO A 751 25.77 28.89 -3.66
N ILE A 752 24.84 29.42 -2.84
CA ILE A 752 23.58 30.00 -3.31
C ILE A 752 23.91 31.27 -4.11
N ALA A 753 23.53 31.26 -5.38
CA ALA A 753 23.73 32.40 -6.28
C ALA A 753 22.43 33.19 -6.51
N ASN A 754 22.58 34.48 -6.78
CA ASN A 754 21.47 35.41 -7.00
C ASN A 754 21.70 36.34 -8.20
N GLU A 755 22.60 35.96 -9.10
CA GLU A 755 22.91 36.74 -10.30
C GLU A 755 21.75 36.70 -11.30
N LYS A 756 21.49 37.84 -11.94
CA LYS A 756 20.44 37.92 -12.97
C LYS A 756 20.97 37.44 -14.31
N PHE A 757 20.08 36.94 -15.17
CA PHE A 757 20.47 36.40 -16.48
C PHE A 757 21.16 37.45 -17.37
N GLU A 758 20.77 38.72 -17.24
CA GLU A 758 21.35 39.83 -17.99
C GLU A 758 22.81 40.12 -17.61
N ASN A 759 23.27 39.61 -16.47
CA ASN A 759 24.65 39.74 -15.99
C ASN A 759 25.52 38.53 -16.34
N LEU A 760 24.93 37.46 -16.88
CA LEU A 760 25.64 36.23 -17.24
C LEU A 760 26.13 36.35 -18.69
N ASN A 761 27.44 36.20 -18.88
CA ASN A 761 28.11 36.29 -20.19
C ASN A 761 28.04 34.98 -20.94
#